data_AF-A0AAD7PHI8-F1
#
_entry.id   AF-A0AAD7PHI8-F1
#
_cell.length_a   1.000
_cell.length_b   1.000
_cell.length_c   1.000
_cell.angle_alpha   90.00
_cell.angle_beta   90.00
_cell.angle_gamma   90.00
#
_symmetry.space_group_name_H-M   'P 1'
#
loop_
_entity.id
_entity.type
_entity.pdbx_description
1 polymer ?
#
loop_
_entity_poly.entity_id
_entity_poly.type
_entity_poly.pdbx_seq_one_letter_code
_entity_poly.pdbx_strand_id
1 'polypeptide(L)'
;MASANEFAPPPMRFSVEKDDIRVCFNKTVPDESLFWKAENASTTSLPIFALQLVIVLTFHRVFVHIFKRLRQPRVVAETLVGVILGPSAIGGTPLFTSTIFPFAGMVTLETVANLGLLYYMFLIGLESDVKPVLRAAKKSYSIAISGIIIPAAMGYGLFQFLQLKSESPAKTSDLRFRGSMFWAISLANSNFPDLAKTLINLKLLRSKIGQIALTSSLATDFASWVLLLIALATLHDGYTYAMASGFVFIIFCFFVIRPVLKWLLENTANDENYNESHVQCILFGVIMCGFCTDALGAHAMTGAYILGVILPKGELKDLLLEKVEDFVSEIMLPLFFLVVGLRFNVVFLAAKIDGRVIVLIILLSMTAKILSTLFISWLHQMPFVDGLSLGVLMNTKGILTLITLSSGRDLLVLDNQTFAVMLLACWLMTFEVSPILFLLQKATWGSQQIKHRTIQNAKPDTELRILACIHNNRHVTSITNFLESSNPTRLSPVNVVAVELRELHGRASAMLIMHDAGNKFNNKKSLDSNQGKDTYKRNNSTELSTLDSLINMNSESISVNKVTVMSPYSTMYEDICNLADEKCITLILIPFFKQINYIGATGVGSVAAVAAAANVSSSTQENNHHAIRAVNKNVLDNAPCTIGIFVDRGFITGTIKEYSRHHMHMLRVAVLFVGGPDDREALAYAKRMFIRPNVHLMVIRFVPGPDAVDVNPIEFPDVDMDNMMAAIKASEQERMIDTSYLIQFKIEAVDYKNVHYVENVVNNAEHLMEEIKKMEPDDYDLFVLGRGDKSVSQLTYGLREWIDCPELGPLGDTLVSSRFTAEVSFLIMQHHTGIGIEAGDSDYTLTARNWKP
;
A
#
# COMPACT_ATOMS: atom_id res chain seq x y z
N MET A 1 28.45 -52.86 -18.20
CA MET A 1 28.61 -53.78 -19.36
C MET A 1 27.41 -54.71 -19.32
N ALA A 2 26.41 -54.69 -20.21
CA ALA A 2 26.31 -54.16 -21.57
C ALA A 2 24.85 -53.71 -21.85
N SER A 3 24.67 -52.47 -22.31
CA SER A 3 23.53 -52.00 -23.13
C SER A 3 23.75 -50.55 -23.60
N ALA A 4 25.00 -50.16 -23.86
CA ALA A 4 25.40 -48.78 -24.16
C ALA A 4 25.72 -48.54 -25.64
N ASN A 5 24.91 -49.08 -26.58
CA ASN A 5 25.23 -49.01 -28.01
C ASN A 5 24.15 -48.45 -28.94
N GLU A 6 23.11 -47.77 -28.44
CA GLU A 6 22.07 -47.18 -29.31
C GLU A 6 22.18 -45.67 -29.57
N PHE A 7 23.28 -45.01 -29.19
CA PHE A 7 23.52 -43.59 -29.48
C PHE A 7 24.89 -43.32 -30.14
N ALA A 8 25.30 -44.18 -31.07
CA ALA A 8 26.34 -43.79 -32.03
C ALA A 8 25.67 -43.02 -33.19
N PRO A 9 26.08 -41.76 -33.50
CA PRO A 9 25.59 -41.10 -34.71
C PRO A 9 25.97 -41.97 -35.93
N PRO A 10 25.09 -42.12 -36.93
CA PRO A 10 25.41 -42.89 -38.11
C PRO A 10 26.64 -42.31 -38.80
N PRO A 11 27.49 -43.13 -39.45
CA PRO A 11 28.71 -42.66 -40.08
C PRO A 11 28.37 -41.63 -41.17
N MET A 12 28.80 -40.38 -40.95
CA MET A 12 28.63 -39.27 -41.89
C MET A 12 29.49 -39.55 -43.13
N ARG A 13 28.87 -39.87 -44.27
CA ARG A 13 29.57 -40.03 -45.55
C ARG A 13 29.53 -38.70 -46.29
N PHE A 14 30.70 -38.10 -46.48
CA PHE A 14 30.87 -36.92 -47.33
C PHE A 14 31.20 -37.37 -48.74
N SER A 15 30.35 -37.05 -49.72
CA SER A 15 30.71 -37.10 -51.14
C SER A 15 30.77 -35.68 -51.67
N VAL A 16 31.96 -35.22 -52.02
CA VAL A 16 32.17 -33.93 -52.66
C VAL A 16 32.08 -34.15 -54.17
N GLU A 17 30.92 -33.85 -54.76
CA GLU A 17 30.84 -33.53 -56.19
C GLU A 17 30.82 -32.00 -56.34
N LYS A 18 31.56 -31.53 -57.34
CA LYS A 18 31.88 -30.10 -57.55
C LYS A 18 30.61 -29.24 -57.49
N ASP A 19 30.66 -28.27 -56.59
CA ASP A 19 29.73 -27.16 -56.35
C ASP A 19 28.47 -27.38 -55.49
N ASP A 20 28.21 -28.59 -54.96
CA ASP A 20 27.15 -28.80 -53.94
C ASP A 20 27.57 -29.78 -52.84
N ILE A 21 27.59 -29.33 -51.58
CA ILE A 21 27.77 -30.24 -50.43
C ILE A 21 26.43 -30.90 -50.10
N ARG A 22 26.18 -32.11 -50.61
CA ARG A 22 25.04 -32.93 -50.18
C ARG A 22 25.40 -33.71 -48.91
N VAL A 23 24.77 -33.34 -47.80
CA VAL A 23 24.85 -34.06 -46.53
C VAL A 23 23.66 -35.02 -46.43
N CYS A 24 23.91 -36.32 -46.62
CA CYS A 24 22.91 -37.35 -46.37
C CYS A 24 23.10 -37.91 -44.95
N PHE A 25 22.08 -37.79 -44.10
CA PHE A 25 22.02 -38.47 -42.81
C PHE A 25 20.78 -39.36 -42.75
N ASN A 26 20.91 -40.55 -42.16
CA ASN A 26 19.75 -41.40 -41.89
C ASN A 26 18.91 -40.73 -40.82
N LYS A 27 17.70 -40.28 -41.19
CA LYS A 27 16.68 -39.82 -40.25
C LYS A 27 15.72 -40.99 -40.03
N THR A 28 15.82 -41.63 -38.87
CA THR A 28 14.82 -42.61 -38.44
C THR A 28 13.55 -41.84 -38.09
N VAL A 29 12.57 -41.85 -38.98
CA VAL A 29 11.22 -41.34 -38.69
C VAL A 29 10.49 -42.47 -37.96
N PRO A 30 10.21 -42.34 -36.64
CA PRO A 30 9.41 -43.34 -35.96
C PRO A 30 8.00 -43.34 -36.56
N ASP A 31 7.48 -44.54 -36.80
CA ASP A 31 6.18 -44.83 -37.42
C ASP A 31 5.03 -43.90 -36.99
N GLU A 32 4.10 -43.68 -37.92
CA GLU A 32 2.83 -42.96 -37.74
C GLU A 32 2.10 -43.39 -36.46
N SER A 33 2.25 -42.62 -35.37
CA SER A 33 1.37 -42.76 -34.22
C SER A 33 0.03 -42.08 -34.52
N LEU A 34 -1.08 -42.74 -34.16
CA LEU A 34 -2.48 -42.39 -34.49
C LEU A 34 -2.91 -40.93 -34.21
N PHE A 35 -2.13 -40.17 -33.44
CA PHE A 35 -2.43 -38.79 -33.02
C PHE A 35 -1.61 -37.70 -33.72
N TRP A 36 -0.46 -38.02 -34.33
CA TRP A 36 0.44 -37.01 -34.90
C TRP A 36 0.76 -37.33 -36.38
N LYS A 37 0.24 -36.49 -37.29
CA LYS A 37 0.40 -36.63 -38.76
C LYS A 37 1.77 -36.21 -39.32
N ALA A 38 2.70 -35.81 -38.46
CA ALA A 38 4.06 -35.43 -38.80
C ALA A 38 5.03 -35.96 -37.73
N GLU A 39 6.32 -35.92 -38.04
CA GLU A 39 7.44 -36.24 -37.14
C GLU A 39 7.11 -35.90 -35.68
N ASN A 40 7.23 -36.87 -34.77
CA ASN A 40 6.76 -36.75 -33.37
C ASN A 40 7.10 -35.36 -32.80
N ALA A 41 6.07 -34.56 -32.50
CA ALA A 41 6.23 -33.19 -32.01
C ALA A 41 7.10 -33.11 -30.74
N SER A 42 7.24 -34.23 -30.02
CA SER A 42 8.14 -34.42 -28.87
C SER A 42 9.64 -34.52 -29.22
N THR A 43 10.02 -34.45 -30.50
CA THR A 43 11.42 -34.50 -30.96
C THR A 43 11.91 -33.18 -31.57
N THR A 44 11.00 -32.29 -31.98
CA THR A 44 11.33 -30.97 -32.55
C THR A 44 11.36 -29.91 -31.44
N SER A 45 12.38 -29.04 -31.43
CA SER A 45 12.61 -28.07 -30.35
C SER A 45 11.45 -27.06 -30.14
N LEU A 46 10.87 -26.53 -31.22
CA LEU A 46 9.84 -25.50 -31.12
C LEU A 46 8.50 -26.00 -30.55
N PRO A 47 7.89 -27.11 -31.01
CA PRO A 47 6.67 -27.65 -30.42
C PRO A 47 6.82 -28.07 -28.95
N ILE A 48 7.96 -28.66 -28.58
CA ILE A 48 8.25 -29.02 -27.18
C ILE A 48 8.31 -27.76 -26.31
N PHE A 49 9.05 -26.75 -26.77
CA PHE A 49 9.15 -25.49 -26.04
C PHE A 49 7.79 -24.80 -25.89
N ALA A 50 6.97 -24.79 -26.94
CA ALA A 50 5.60 -24.26 -26.86
C ALA A 50 4.74 -25.02 -25.84
N LEU A 51 4.83 -26.36 -25.83
CA LEU A 51 4.14 -27.20 -24.84
C LEU A 51 4.62 -26.90 -23.41
N GLN A 52 5.95 -26.83 -23.21
CA GLN A 52 6.55 -26.46 -21.91
C GLN A 52 6.05 -25.10 -21.44
N LEU A 53 6.05 -24.10 -22.33
CA LEU A 53 5.58 -22.75 -22.03
C LEU A 53 4.10 -22.74 -21.62
N VAL A 54 3.23 -23.45 -22.34
CA VAL A 54 1.81 -23.58 -21.95
C VAL A 54 1.65 -24.20 -20.57
N ILE A 55 2.36 -25.30 -20.28
CA ILE A 55 2.30 -25.96 -18.97
C ILE A 55 2.76 -25.00 -17.87
N VAL A 56 3.90 -24.35 -18.07
CA VAL A 56 4.52 -23.47 -17.07
C VAL A 56 3.65 -22.26 -16.78
N LEU A 57 3.14 -21.58 -17.81
CA LEU A 57 2.26 -20.43 -17.63
C LEU A 57 0.93 -20.81 -16.97
N THR A 58 0.39 -21.99 -17.29
CA THR A 58 -0.86 -22.48 -16.68
C THR A 58 -0.66 -22.74 -15.19
N PHE A 59 0.37 -23.49 -14.81
CA PHE A 59 0.69 -23.76 -13.41
C PHE A 59 1.02 -22.48 -12.66
N HIS A 60 1.85 -21.62 -13.25
CA HIS A 60 2.19 -20.30 -12.70
C HIS A 60 0.94 -19.48 -12.33
N ARG A 61 0.01 -19.29 -13.27
CA ARG A 61 -1.21 -18.52 -13.01
C ARG A 61 -2.09 -19.11 -11.90
N VAL A 62 -2.24 -20.44 -11.88
CA VAL A 62 -3.01 -21.12 -10.83
C VAL A 62 -2.36 -20.91 -9.45
N PHE A 63 -1.05 -21.11 -9.34
CA PHE A 63 -0.33 -20.97 -8.07
C PHE A 63 -0.28 -19.53 -7.59
N VAL A 64 -0.04 -18.55 -8.48
CA VAL A 64 -0.12 -17.12 -8.10
C VAL A 64 -1.51 -16.76 -7.61
N HIS A 65 -2.58 -17.25 -8.24
CA HIS A 65 -3.93 -17.00 -7.77
C HIS A 65 -4.17 -17.54 -6.35
N ILE A 66 -3.69 -18.76 -6.07
CA ILE A 66 -3.80 -19.39 -4.74
C ILE A 66 -2.96 -18.62 -3.70
N PHE A 67 -1.69 -18.33 -4.01
CA PHE A 67 -0.76 -17.67 -3.10
C PHE A 67 -1.10 -16.20 -2.86
N LYS A 68 -1.77 -15.52 -3.81
CA LYS A 68 -2.31 -14.18 -3.61
C LYS A 68 -3.33 -14.14 -2.47
N ARG A 69 -4.16 -15.19 -2.30
CA ARG A 69 -5.08 -15.31 -1.15
C ARG A 69 -4.34 -15.49 0.18
N LEU A 70 -3.17 -16.12 0.14
CA LEU A 70 -2.27 -16.30 1.29
C LEU A 70 -1.36 -15.09 1.55
N ARG A 71 -1.52 -14.00 0.79
CA ARG A 71 -0.68 -12.78 0.85
C ARG A 71 0.82 -13.06 0.65
N GLN A 72 1.14 -14.12 -0.10
CA GLN A 72 2.52 -14.52 -0.35
C GLN A 72 3.11 -13.79 -1.58
N PRO A 73 4.40 -13.47 -1.59
CA PRO A 73 5.06 -12.88 -2.75
C PRO A 73 5.05 -13.81 -3.96
N ARG A 74 4.99 -13.22 -5.16
CA ARG A 74 4.96 -13.93 -6.44
C ARG A 74 6.13 -14.91 -6.62
N VAL A 75 7.34 -14.49 -6.27
CA VAL A 75 8.58 -15.29 -6.41
C VAL A 75 8.48 -16.63 -5.68
N VAL A 76 7.79 -16.68 -4.53
CA VAL A 76 7.61 -17.91 -3.75
C VAL A 76 6.74 -18.92 -4.51
N ALA A 77 5.68 -18.44 -5.15
CA ALA A 77 4.80 -19.29 -5.97
C ALA A 77 5.51 -19.77 -7.24
N GLU A 78 6.24 -18.89 -7.93
CA GLU A 78 6.96 -19.22 -9.17
C GLU A 78 8.05 -20.27 -8.97
N THR A 79 8.86 -20.10 -7.92
CA THR A 79 9.89 -21.08 -7.56
C THR A 79 9.29 -22.41 -7.14
N LEU A 80 8.17 -22.39 -6.40
CA LEU A 80 7.46 -23.62 -6.00
C LEU A 80 6.91 -24.37 -7.21
N VAL A 81 6.36 -23.68 -8.21
CA VAL A 81 5.93 -24.30 -9.48
C VAL A 81 7.09 -25.04 -10.14
N GLY A 82 8.28 -24.44 -10.18
CA GLY A 82 9.47 -25.10 -10.70
C GLY A 82 9.86 -26.35 -9.91
N VAL A 83 9.77 -26.31 -8.57
CA VAL A 83 10.03 -27.48 -7.72
C VAL A 83 9.02 -28.60 -7.95
N ILE A 84 7.73 -28.26 -8.13
CA ILE A 84 6.66 -29.23 -8.37
C ILE A 84 6.78 -29.89 -9.74
N LEU A 85 7.08 -29.11 -10.78
CA LEU A 85 7.32 -29.62 -12.13
C LEU A 85 8.68 -30.33 -12.25
N GLY A 86 9.57 -30.12 -11.28
CA GLY A 86 10.90 -30.71 -11.22
C GLY A 86 10.93 -32.16 -10.73
N PRO A 87 12.14 -32.74 -10.64
CA PRO A 87 12.37 -34.12 -10.23
C PRO A 87 11.93 -34.42 -8.80
N SER A 88 11.67 -33.39 -7.99
CA SER A 88 11.21 -33.51 -6.61
C SER A 88 9.74 -33.95 -6.48
N ALA A 89 8.93 -33.80 -7.54
CA ALA A 89 7.52 -34.19 -7.53
C ALA A 89 7.09 -34.81 -8.88
N ILE A 90 6.33 -34.09 -9.71
CA ILE A 90 5.72 -34.63 -10.93
C ILE A 90 6.81 -35.04 -11.95
N GLY A 91 7.85 -34.22 -12.05
CA GLY A 91 9.00 -34.46 -12.92
C GLY A 91 9.95 -35.55 -12.46
N GLY A 92 9.67 -36.24 -11.34
CA GLY A 92 10.40 -37.43 -10.92
C GLY A 92 9.97 -38.70 -11.68
N THR A 93 8.83 -38.67 -12.38
CA THR A 93 8.38 -39.80 -13.18
C THR A 93 9.12 -39.85 -14.53
N PRO A 94 9.72 -40.99 -14.92
CA PRO A 94 10.55 -41.07 -16.11
C PRO A 94 9.78 -40.76 -17.41
N LEU A 95 8.48 -41.03 -17.42
CA LEU A 95 7.58 -40.68 -18.53
C LEU A 95 7.43 -39.16 -18.69
N PHE A 96 7.27 -38.44 -17.58
CA PHE A 96 7.08 -36.98 -17.63
C PHE A 96 8.38 -36.27 -18.03
N THR A 97 9.52 -36.67 -17.47
CA THR A 97 10.82 -36.07 -17.80
C THR A 97 11.20 -36.33 -19.27
N SER A 98 11.04 -37.55 -19.76
CA SER A 98 11.42 -37.90 -21.14
C SER A 98 10.50 -37.28 -22.19
N THR A 99 9.22 -37.05 -21.85
CA THR A 99 8.23 -36.52 -22.81
C THR A 99 8.15 -34.99 -22.81
N ILE A 100 8.16 -34.37 -21.62
CA ILE A 100 7.90 -32.92 -21.48
C ILE A 100 9.19 -32.12 -21.27
N PHE A 101 10.20 -32.68 -20.60
CA PHE A 101 11.48 -32.01 -20.32
C PHE A 101 12.69 -32.79 -20.86
N PRO A 102 12.74 -33.12 -22.17
CA PRO A 102 13.92 -33.74 -22.77
C PRO A 102 15.11 -32.78 -22.75
N PHE A 103 16.34 -33.31 -22.77
CA PHE A 103 17.58 -32.53 -22.68
C PHE A 103 17.64 -31.38 -23.71
N ALA A 104 17.28 -31.64 -24.97
CA ALA A 104 17.26 -30.62 -26.01
C ALA A 104 16.28 -29.47 -25.70
N GLY A 105 15.11 -29.78 -25.12
CA GLY A 105 14.13 -28.77 -24.70
C GLY A 105 14.60 -27.97 -23.48
N MET A 106 15.34 -28.60 -22.55
CA MET A 106 15.91 -27.91 -21.39
C MET A 106 16.93 -26.85 -21.78
N VAL A 107 17.80 -27.12 -22.77
CA VAL A 107 18.76 -26.13 -23.27
C VAL A 107 18.03 -24.92 -23.87
N THR A 108 16.99 -25.14 -24.69
CA THR A 108 16.19 -24.03 -25.24
C THR A 108 15.40 -23.26 -24.19
N LEU A 109 14.90 -23.95 -23.17
CA LEU A 109 14.19 -23.34 -22.06
C LEU A 109 15.14 -22.43 -21.25
N GLU A 110 16.35 -22.90 -20.97
CA GLU A 110 17.36 -22.16 -20.22
C GLU A 110 17.87 -20.93 -20.97
N THR A 111 18.07 -21.02 -22.29
CA THR A 111 18.48 -19.86 -23.10
C THR A 111 17.41 -18.77 -23.11
N VAL A 112 16.13 -19.13 -23.28
CA VAL A 112 15.02 -18.17 -23.24
C VAL A 112 14.82 -17.61 -21.83
N ALA A 113 14.98 -18.43 -20.79
CA ALA A 113 14.90 -17.99 -19.40
C ALA A 113 15.98 -16.95 -19.06
N ASN A 114 17.23 -17.19 -19.47
CA ASN A 114 18.34 -16.25 -19.26
C ASN A 114 18.18 -14.96 -20.08
N LEU A 115 17.60 -15.04 -21.29
CA LEU A 115 17.23 -13.85 -22.07
C LEU A 115 16.11 -13.05 -21.39
N GLY A 116 15.10 -13.73 -20.86
CA GLY A 116 14.03 -13.10 -20.08
C GLY A 116 14.58 -12.36 -18.87
N LEU A 117 15.52 -13.00 -18.17
CA LEU A 117 16.19 -12.42 -17.03
C LEU A 117 17.09 -11.23 -17.38
N LEU A 118 17.75 -11.26 -18.54
CA LEU A 118 18.51 -10.14 -19.08
C LEU A 118 17.62 -8.91 -19.27
N TYR A 119 16.46 -9.05 -19.91
CA TYR A 119 15.49 -7.96 -20.07
C TYR A 119 14.89 -7.51 -18.75
N TYR A 120 14.59 -8.44 -17.84
CA TYR A 120 14.07 -8.09 -16.53
C TYR A 120 15.08 -7.25 -15.73
N MET A 121 16.37 -7.55 -15.85
CA MET A 121 17.43 -6.76 -15.22
C MET A 121 17.58 -5.36 -15.80
N PHE A 122 17.34 -5.22 -17.11
CA PHE A 122 17.20 -3.89 -17.70
C PHE A 122 16.01 -3.11 -17.11
N LEU A 123 14.84 -3.74 -16.95
CA LEU A 123 13.67 -3.09 -16.35
C LEU A 123 13.93 -2.66 -14.90
N ILE A 124 14.57 -3.52 -14.08
CA ILE A 124 14.97 -3.15 -12.71
C ILE A 124 15.93 -1.94 -12.74
N GLY A 125 16.92 -1.94 -13.64
CA GLY A 125 17.84 -0.81 -13.79
C GLY A 125 17.11 0.49 -14.17
N LEU A 126 16.11 0.39 -15.05
CA LEU A 126 15.28 1.49 -15.51
C LEU A 126 14.38 2.07 -14.40
N GLU A 127 13.87 1.22 -13.52
CA GLU A 127 13.09 1.65 -12.36
C GLU A 127 13.95 2.24 -11.24
N SER A 128 15.20 1.78 -11.12
CA SER A 128 16.10 2.12 -10.03
C SER A 128 16.32 3.63 -9.89
N ASP A 129 16.01 4.19 -8.72
CA ASP A 129 16.39 5.55 -8.35
C ASP A 129 17.46 5.55 -7.27
N VAL A 130 18.62 6.12 -7.60
CA VAL A 130 19.77 6.26 -6.71
C VAL A 130 19.63 7.45 -5.75
N LYS A 131 18.77 8.42 -6.06
CA LYS A 131 18.59 9.63 -5.23
C LYS A 131 18.11 9.31 -3.80
N PRO A 132 17.13 8.39 -3.59
CA PRO A 132 16.71 7.99 -2.24
C PRO A 132 17.82 7.31 -1.43
N VAL A 133 18.71 6.54 -2.05
CA VAL A 133 19.85 5.88 -1.37
C VAL A 133 20.81 6.92 -0.79
N LEU A 134 21.17 7.93 -1.60
CA LEU A 134 22.08 9.01 -1.21
C LEU A 134 21.50 9.90 -0.10
N ARG A 135 20.17 9.98 0.00
CA ARG A 135 19.45 10.76 1.03
C ARG A 135 18.93 9.91 2.19
N ALA A 136 19.27 8.62 2.23
CA ALA A 136 18.78 7.72 3.25
C ALA A 136 19.24 8.16 4.65
N ALA A 137 18.37 7.96 5.64
CA ALA A 137 18.70 8.28 7.03
C ALA A 137 19.89 7.43 7.51
N LYS A 138 20.72 8.02 8.38
CA LYS A 138 21.87 7.34 9.01
C LYS A 138 21.50 5.98 9.63
N LYS A 139 20.26 5.87 10.15
CA LYS A 139 19.70 4.63 10.70
C LYS A 139 19.60 3.53 9.64
N SER A 140 19.02 3.81 8.47
CA SER A 140 18.86 2.84 7.38
C SER A 140 20.19 2.30 6.86
N TYR A 141 21.22 3.16 6.77
CA TYR A 141 22.56 2.75 6.34
C TYR A 141 23.24 1.84 7.37
N SER A 142 23.10 2.14 8.67
CA SER A 142 23.60 1.27 9.73
C SER A 142 22.95 -0.11 9.71
N ILE A 143 21.65 -0.18 9.43
CA ILE A 143 20.90 -1.44 9.30
C ILE A 143 21.39 -2.22 8.08
N ALA A 144 21.59 -1.54 6.95
CA ALA A 144 22.07 -2.18 5.72
C ALA A 144 23.46 -2.80 5.91
N ILE A 145 24.41 -2.07 6.48
CA ILE A 145 25.78 -2.58 6.73
C ILE A 145 25.75 -3.81 7.65
N SER A 146 25.02 -3.73 8.77
CA SER A 146 24.93 -4.85 9.71
C SER A 146 24.24 -6.05 9.07
N GLY A 147 23.19 -5.81 8.29
CA GLY A 147 22.47 -6.80 7.51
C GLY A 147 23.29 -7.41 6.37
N ILE A 148 24.45 -6.84 6.01
CA ILE A 148 25.39 -7.46 5.07
C ILE A 148 26.46 -8.23 5.84
N ILE A 149 27.18 -7.58 6.75
CA ILE A 149 28.38 -8.14 7.39
C ILE A 149 28.05 -9.38 8.24
N ILE A 150 27.05 -9.28 9.11
CA ILE A 150 26.73 -10.37 10.06
C ILE A 150 26.19 -11.60 9.30
N PRO A 151 25.20 -11.46 8.39
CA PRO A 151 24.70 -12.61 7.64
C PRO A 151 25.73 -13.14 6.63
N ALA A 152 26.62 -12.30 6.07
CA ALA A 152 27.71 -12.78 5.22
C ALA A 152 28.68 -13.68 6.01
N ALA A 153 29.10 -13.24 7.20
CA ALA A 153 29.95 -14.04 8.08
C ALA A 153 29.28 -15.36 8.50
N MET A 154 27.98 -15.32 8.81
CA MET A 154 27.20 -16.53 9.10
C MET A 154 27.12 -17.44 7.88
N GLY A 155 26.85 -16.90 6.68
CA GLY A 155 26.75 -17.67 5.45
C GLY A 155 28.06 -18.38 5.10
N TYR A 156 29.20 -17.71 5.30
CA TYR A 156 30.52 -18.32 5.21
C TYR A 156 30.67 -19.49 6.18
N GLY A 157 30.34 -19.27 7.47
CA GLY A 157 30.44 -20.29 8.51
C GLY A 157 29.53 -21.50 8.27
N LEU A 158 28.28 -21.26 7.85
CA LEU A 158 27.30 -22.31 7.55
C LEU A 158 27.70 -23.15 6.35
N PHE A 159 28.34 -22.55 5.32
CA PHE A 159 28.88 -23.30 4.20
C PHE A 159 30.00 -24.23 4.66
N GLN A 160 30.96 -23.73 5.44
CA GLN A 160 32.04 -24.57 5.98
C GLN A 160 31.50 -25.69 6.88
N PHE A 161 30.50 -25.39 7.71
CA PHE A 161 29.83 -26.37 8.55
C PHE A 161 29.15 -27.48 7.73
N LEU A 162 28.46 -27.12 6.64
CA LEU A 162 27.86 -28.11 5.73
C LEU A 162 28.92 -28.96 5.05
N GLN A 163 30.03 -28.37 4.61
CA GLN A 163 31.15 -29.09 3.99
C GLN A 163 31.81 -30.09 4.94
N LEU A 164 31.85 -29.81 6.25
CA LEU A 164 32.35 -30.75 7.26
C LEU A 164 31.43 -31.97 7.47
N LYS A 165 30.13 -31.81 7.22
CA LYS A 165 29.12 -32.86 7.43
C LYS A 165 28.69 -33.57 6.14
N SER A 166 29.04 -33.02 4.98
CA SER A 166 28.71 -33.64 3.71
C SER A 166 29.59 -34.85 3.43
N GLU A 167 29.00 -35.92 2.91
CA GLU A 167 29.71 -37.11 2.42
C GLU A 167 30.60 -36.81 1.19
N SER A 168 30.39 -35.67 0.53
CA SER A 168 31.15 -35.24 -0.65
C SER A 168 31.65 -33.81 -0.47
N PRO A 169 32.68 -33.58 0.36
CA PRO A 169 33.23 -32.25 0.57
C PRO A 169 33.90 -31.72 -0.70
N ALA A 170 33.86 -30.39 -0.88
CA ALA A 170 34.54 -29.72 -1.98
C ALA A 170 36.05 -30.06 -1.98
N LYS A 171 36.53 -30.47 -3.16
CA LYS A 171 37.83 -31.15 -3.34
C LYS A 171 39.05 -30.29 -2.99
N THR A 172 38.92 -28.94 -3.03
CA THR A 172 40.03 -28.01 -2.78
C THR A 172 39.62 -26.93 -1.76
N SER A 173 40.60 -26.33 -1.06
CA SER A 173 40.38 -25.18 -0.17
C SER A 173 39.89 -23.95 -0.92
N ASP A 174 40.37 -23.75 -2.15
CA ASP A 174 39.97 -22.63 -3.01
C ASP A 174 38.51 -22.74 -3.45
N LEU A 175 38.06 -23.93 -3.87
CA LEU A 175 36.65 -24.17 -4.20
C LEU A 175 35.73 -23.95 -2.98
N ARG A 176 36.20 -24.34 -1.78
CA ARG A 176 35.48 -24.07 -0.53
C ARG A 176 35.36 -22.58 -0.24
N PHE A 177 36.43 -21.82 -0.44
CA PHE A 177 36.42 -20.37 -0.26
C PHE A 177 35.46 -19.70 -1.25
N ARG A 178 35.57 -20.02 -2.54
CA ARG A 178 34.68 -19.49 -3.59
C ARG A 178 33.21 -19.83 -3.29
N GLY A 179 32.89 -21.08 -2.95
CA GLY A 179 31.52 -21.50 -2.61
C GLY A 179 30.95 -20.80 -1.37
N SER A 180 31.78 -20.59 -0.35
CA SER A 180 31.38 -19.85 0.86
C SER A 180 31.08 -18.38 0.58
N MET A 181 31.73 -17.76 -0.41
CA MET A 181 31.43 -16.39 -0.84
C MET A 181 30.03 -16.28 -1.47
N PHE A 182 29.64 -17.24 -2.32
CA PHE A 182 28.29 -17.29 -2.89
C PHE A 182 27.21 -17.46 -1.80
N TRP A 183 27.46 -18.28 -0.78
CA TRP A 183 26.56 -18.41 0.38
C TRP A 183 26.49 -17.13 1.21
N ALA A 184 27.63 -16.49 1.46
CA ALA A 184 27.70 -15.22 2.18
C ALA A 184 26.88 -14.12 1.47
N ILE A 185 27.04 -13.98 0.15
CA ILE A 185 26.29 -13.00 -0.66
C ILE A 185 24.80 -13.35 -0.66
N SER A 186 24.46 -14.62 -0.87
CA SER A 186 23.06 -15.08 -0.89
C SER A 186 22.34 -14.79 0.42
N LEU A 187 23.02 -14.99 1.56
CA LEU A 187 22.45 -14.74 2.89
C LEU A 187 22.43 -13.24 3.25
N ALA A 188 23.41 -12.47 2.81
CA ALA A 188 23.47 -11.01 2.98
C ALA A 188 22.41 -10.27 2.17
N ASN A 189 22.04 -10.76 0.99
CA ASN A 189 21.14 -10.05 0.08
C ASN A 189 19.69 -9.96 0.60
N SER A 190 19.02 -8.83 0.36
CA SER A 190 17.62 -8.56 0.74
C SER A 190 16.94 -7.78 -0.38
N ASN A 191 16.15 -8.47 -1.21
CA ASN A 191 15.71 -7.95 -2.52
C ASN A 191 14.68 -6.81 -2.37
N PHE A 192 15.04 -5.62 -2.81
CA PHE A 192 14.23 -4.41 -2.75
C PHE A 192 12.92 -4.54 -3.54
N PRO A 193 12.89 -5.01 -4.82
CA PRO A 193 11.63 -5.09 -5.57
C PRO A 193 10.60 -6.02 -4.90
N ASP A 194 11.03 -7.17 -4.40
CA ASP A 194 10.13 -8.14 -3.74
C ASP A 194 9.71 -7.65 -2.37
N LEU A 195 10.61 -6.99 -1.62
CA LEU A 195 10.27 -6.35 -0.36
C LEU A 195 9.23 -5.24 -0.55
N ALA A 196 9.39 -4.39 -1.58
CA ALA A 196 8.45 -3.32 -1.88
C ALA A 196 7.05 -3.87 -2.19
N LYS A 197 6.97 -4.92 -3.03
CA LYS A 197 5.70 -5.62 -3.31
C LYS A 197 5.09 -6.23 -2.05
N THR A 198 5.91 -6.84 -1.20
CA THR A 198 5.45 -7.43 0.08
C THR A 198 4.91 -6.34 1.02
N LEU A 199 5.60 -5.20 1.12
CA LEU A 199 5.16 -4.05 1.91
C LEU A 199 3.88 -3.41 1.36
N ILE A 200 3.67 -3.39 0.04
CA ILE A 200 2.41 -2.95 -0.59
C ILE A 200 1.27 -3.90 -0.19
N ASN A 201 1.47 -5.21 -0.34
CA ASN A 201 0.47 -6.23 -0.01
C ASN A 201 0.07 -6.21 1.47
N LEU A 202 1.02 -5.88 2.36
CA LEU A 202 0.80 -5.77 3.80
C LEU A 202 0.40 -4.37 4.25
N LYS A 203 0.16 -3.43 3.31
CA LYS A 203 -0.18 -2.01 3.56
C LYS A 203 0.82 -1.30 4.48
N LEU A 204 2.09 -1.72 4.48
CA LEU A 204 3.15 -1.17 5.33
C LEU A 204 4.15 -0.27 4.59
N LEU A 205 4.06 -0.16 3.27
CA LEU A 205 5.04 0.57 2.43
C LEU A 205 5.36 1.99 2.94
N ARG A 206 4.35 2.66 3.50
CA ARG A 206 4.42 4.07 3.92
C ARG A 206 4.69 4.25 5.41
N SER A 207 4.67 3.16 6.17
CA SER A 207 5.02 3.18 7.59
C SER A 207 6.50 3.56 7.77
N LYS A 208 6.86 4.09 8.94
CA LYS A 208 8.25 4.40 9.26
C LYS A 208 9.15 3.17 9.11
N ILE A 209 8.65 1.99 9.51
CA ILE A 209 9.35 0.71 9.39
C ILE A 209 9.52 0.33 7.91
N GLY A 210 8.46 0.47 7.11
CA GLY A 210 8.49 0.21 5.67
C GLY A 210 9.49 1.10 4.92
N GLN A 211 9.54 2.39 5.22
CA GLN A 211 10.51 3.30 4.59
C GLN A 211 11.97 2.96 4.96
N ILE A 212 12.22 2.61 6.23
CA ILE A 212 13.55 2.17 6.69
C ILE A 212 13.92 0.84 6.02
N ALA A 213 12.98 -0.09 5.93
CA ALA A 213 13.15 -1.36 5.26
C ALA A 213 13.51 -1.18 3.77
N LEU A 214 12.74 -0.38 3.02
CA LEU A 214 12.99 -0.10 1.60
C LEU A 214 14.35 0.56 1.35
N THR A 215 14.68 1.59 2.14
CA THR A 215 15.95 2.33 1.96
C THR A 215 17.14 1.46 2.35
N SER A 216 17.01 0.64 3.39
CA SER A 216 18.03 -0.33 3.79
C SER A 216 18.20 -1.44 2.74
N SER A 217 17.09 -2.03 2.26
CA SER A 217 17.13 -3.11 1.26
C SER A 217 17.71 -2.65 -0.07
N LEU A 218 17.38 -1.42 -0.49
CA LEU A 218 17.94 -0.84 -1.70
C LEU A 218 19.46 -0.71 -1.59
N ALA A 219 19.98 -0.24 -0.44
CA ALA A 219 21.42 -0.19 -0.18
C ALA A 219 22.05 -1.60 -0.14
N THR A 220 21.37 -2.60 0.45
CA THR A 220 21.87 -3.98 0.46
C THR A 220 21.87 -4.61 -0.93
N ASP A 221 20.91 -4.30 -1.79
CA ASP A 221 20.86 -4.79 -3.16
C ASP A 221 22.01 -4.24 -3.98
N PHE A 222 22.25 -2.92 -3.92
CA PHE A 222 23.40 -2.29 -4.59
C PHE A 222 24.72 -2.90 -4.12
N ALA A 223 24.89 -3.11 -2.81
CA ALA A 223 26.08 -3.75 -2.27
C ALA A 223 26.21 -5.22 -2.72
N SER A 224 25.10 -5.96 -2.78
CA SER A 224 25.09 -7.38 -3.19
C SER A 224 25.47 -7.54 -4.67
N TRP A 225 25.06 -6.61 -5.53
CA TRP A 225 25.52 -6.56 -6.92
C TRP A 225 27.03 -6.38 -7.03
N VAL A 226 27.60 -5.44 -6.27
CA VAL A 226 29.05 -5.22 -6.25
C VAL A 226 29.77 -6.46 -5.72
N LEU A 227 29.25 -7.07 -4.65
CA LEU A 227 29.82 -8.31 -4.10
C LEU A 227 29.74 -9.48 -5.08
N LEU A 228 28.64 -9.60 -5.84
CA LEU A 228 28.48 -10.62 -6.88
C LEU A 228 29.50 -10.43 -8.01
N LEU A 229 29.74 -9.19 -8.46
CA LEU A 229 30.76 -8.89 -9.47
C LEU A 229 32.16 -9.27 -8.99
N ILE A 230 32.49 -8.96 -7.73
CA ILE A 230 33.77 -9.36 -7.14
C ILE A 230 33.85 -10.89 -7.06
N ALA A 231 32.79 -11.57 -6.62
CA ALA A 231 32.76 -13.03 -6.53
C ALA A 231 33.04 -13.69 -7.90
N LEU A 232 32.36 -13.23 -8.94
CA LEU A 232 32.55 -13.74 -10.30
C LEU A 232 33.95 -13.45 -10.83
N ALA A 233 34.49 -12.24 -10.59
CA ALA A 233 35.83 -11.90 -11.02
C ALA A 233 36.91 -12.80 -10.39
N THR A 234 36.72 -13.25 -9.14
CA THR A 234 37.67 -14.17 -8.48
C THR A 234 37.67 -15.59 -9.08
N LEU A 235 36.71 -15.93 -9.95
CA LEU A 235 36.66 -17.24 -10.59
C LEU A 235 37.62 -17.37 -11.78
N HIS A 236 38.00 -16.24 -12.38
CA HIS A 236 38.93 -16.19 -13.50
C HIS A 236 40.35 -15.89 -13.01
N ASP A 237 41.35 -16.60 -13.56
CA ASP A 237 42.77 -16.41 -13.21
C ASP A 237 43.27 -14.97 -13.49
N GLY A 238 42.58 -14.24 -14.35
CA GLY A 238 42.80 -12.83 -14.68
C GLY A 238 41.86 -11.85 -13.96
N TYR A 239 41.56 -12.06 -12.68
CA TYR A 239 40.60 -11.26 -11.92
C TYR A 239 40.81 -9.73 -12.02
N THR A 240 42.07 -9.27 -12.07
CA THR A 240 42.42 -7.85 -12.22
C THR A 240 41.94 -7.28 -13.55
N TYR A 241 42.09 -8.03 -14.64
CA TYR A 241 41.65 -7.64 -15.97
C TYR A 241 40.13 -7.66 -16.09
N ALA A 242 39.45 -8.67 -15.52
CA ALA A 242 38.00 -8.74 -15.47
C ALA A 242 37.40 -7.56 -14.68
N MET A 243 37.96 -7.23 -13.52
CA MET A 243 37.51 -6.08 -12.73
C MET A 243 37.79 -4.76 -13.45
N ALA A 244 39.02 -4.56 -13.96
CA ALA A 244 39.40 -3.33 -14.65
C ALA A 244 38.56 -3.09 -15.91
N SER A 245 38.35 -4.12 -16.73
CA SER A 245 37.52 -4.03 -17.94
C SER A 245 36.04 -3.78 -17.63
N GLY A 246 35.51 -4.39 -16.56
CA GLY A 246 34.19 -4.07 -16.02
C GLY A 246 34.06 -2.61 -15.64
N PHE A 247 34.98 -2.07 -14.83
CA PHE A 247 34.97 -0.64 -14.44
C PHE A 247 35.07 0.30 -15.65
N VAL A 248 35.95 -0.01 -16.62
CA VAL A 248 36.08 0.75 -17.87
C VAL A 248 34.77 0.74 -18.64
N PHE A 249 34.08 -0.40 -18.71
CA PHE A 249 32.77 -0.51 -19.34
C PHE A 249 31.73 0.38 -18.63
N ILE A 250 31.65 0.35 -17.29
CA ILE A 250 30.73 1.23 -16.54
C ILE A 250 31.00 2.70 -16.88
N ILE A 251 32.28 3.12 -16.81
CA ILE A 251 32.69 4.50 -17.15
C ILE A 251 32.29 4.83 -18.59
N PHE A 252 32.58 3.95 -19.54
CA PHE A 252 32.20 4.12 -20.94
C PHE A 252 30.68 4.28 -21.11
N CYS A 253 29.86 3.49 -20.42
CA CYS A 253 28.41 3.64 -20.47
C CYS A 253 27.96 5.01 -19.96
N PHE A 254 28.53 5.49 -18.85
CA PHE A 254 28.14 6.79 -18.26
C PHE A 254 28.60 7.99 -19.08
N PHE A 255 29.79 7.94 -19.69
CA PHE A 255 30.38 9.08 -20.38
C PHE A 255 30.18 9.06 -21.90
N VAL A 256 29.86 7.92 -22.51
CA VAL A 256 29.66 7.79 -23.97
C VAL A 256 28.24 7.38 -24.30
N ILE A 257 27.76 6.25 -23.79
CA ILE A 257 26.42 5.75 -24.12
C ILE A 257 25.33 6.70 -23.61
N ARG A 258 25.47 7.21 -22.38
CA ARG A 258 24.50 8.15 -21.80
C ARG A 258 24.30 9.43 -22.62
N PRO A 259 25.35 10.21 -22.97
CA PRO A 259 25.15 11.41 -23.78
C PRO A 259 24.67 11.08 -25.20
N VAL A 260 25.10 9.95 -25.79
CA VAL A 260 24.59 9.52 -27.10
C VAL A 260 23.09 9.23 -27.06
N LEU A 261 22.62 8.48 -26.05
CA LEU A 261 21.19 8.22 -25.85
C LEU A 261 20.43 9.52 -25.62
N LYS A 262 20.95 10.43 -24.79
CA LYS A 262 20.32 11.72 -24.53
C LYS A 262 20.22 12.57 -25.80
N TRP A 263 21.30 12.65 -26.58
CA TRP A 263 21.33 13.38 -27.85
C TRP A 263 20.34 12.79 -28.86
N LEU A 264 20.29 11.46 -28.99
CA LEU A 264 19.38 10.77 -29.90
C LEU A 264 17.92 11.02 -29.52
N LEU A 265 17.61 11.06 -28.22
CA LEU A 265 16.25 11.31 -27.74
C LEU A 265 15.84 12.79 -27.88
N GLU A 266 16.73 13.73 -27.59
CA GLU A 266 16.45 15.17 -27.74
C GLU A 266 16.29 15.57 -29.21
N ASN A 267 17.02 14.95 -30.13
CA ASN A 267 16.93 15.24 -31.55
C ASN A 267 15.65 14.67 -32.20
N THR A 268 15.04 13.65 -31.60
CA THR A 268 13.83 12.99 -32.13
C THR A 268 12.53 13.43 -31.43
N ALA A 269 12.61 14.00 -30.22
CA ALA A 269 11.44 14.52 -29.49
C ALA A 269 10.78 15.77 -30.11
N ASN A 270 11.31 16.30 -31.22
CA ASN A 270 10.69 17.40 -31.97
C ASN A 270 9.45 16.96 -32.79
N ASP A 271 9.29 15.65 -33.04
CA ASP A 271 8.04 15.06 -33.51
C ASP A 271 7.33 14.45 -32.29
N GLU A 272 6.16 14.98 -31.92
CA GLU A 272 5.43 14.74 -30.65
C GLU A 272 4.99 13.27 -30.37
N ASN A 273 5.56 12.26 -31.02
CA ASN A 273 5.33 10.85 -30.75
C ASN A 273 6.65 10.07 -30.66
N TYR A 274 6.96 9.50 -29.50
CA TYR A 274 8.03 8.51 -29.38
C TYR A 274 7.74 7.31 -30.29
N ASN A 275 8.46 7.21 -31.41
CA ASN A 275 8.29 6.12 -32.39
C ASN A 275 8.70 4.76 -31.82
N GLU A 276 8.00 3.69 -32.25
CA GLU A 276 8.28 2.29 -31.88
C GLU A 276 9.73 1.85 -32.17
N SER A 277 10.36 2.48 -33.15
CA SER A 277 11.76 2.28 -33.51
C SER A 277 12.74 2.56 -32.36
N HIS A 278 12.43 3.48 -31.45
CA HIS A 278 13.28 3.78 -30.29
C HIS A 278 13.26 2.64 -29.28
N VAL A 279 12.08 2.08 -29.02
CA VAL A 279 11.91 0.92 -28.13
C VAL A 279 12.72 -0.26 -28.68
N GLN A 280 12.63 -0.53 -29.98
CA GLN A 280 13.41 -1.58 -30.64
C GLN A 280 14.92 -1.34 -30.53
N CYS A 281 15.38 -0.11 -30.76
CA CYS A 281 16.80 0.26 -30.65
C CYS A 281 17.33 0.03 -29.23
N ILE A 282 16.56 0.41 -28.20
CA ILE A 282 16.94 0.22 -26.80
C ILE A 282 16.96 -1.27 -26.45
N LEU A 283 15.97 -2.05 -26.87
CA LEU A 283 15.94 -3.51 -26.64
C LEU A 283 17.11 -4.23 -27.33
N PHE A 284 17.53 -3.78 -28.51
CA PHE A 284 18.76 -4.26 -29.14
C PHE A 284 20.01 -3.85 -28.34
N GLY A 285 20.04 -2.61 -27.84
CA GLY A 285 21.06 -2.12 -26.95
C GLY A 285 21.21 -2.97 -25.67
N VAL A 286 20.11 -3.48 -25.12
CA VAL A 286 20.11 -4.38 -23.95
C VAL A 286 20.88 -5.67 -24.25
N ILE A 287 20.58 -6.33 -25.38
CA ILE A 287 21.29 -7.54 -25.81
C ILE A 287 22.77 -7.23 -26.04
N MET A 288 23.08 -6.13 -26.75
CA MET A 288 24.46 -5.75 -27.04
C MET A 288 25.27 -5.43 -25.79
N CYS A 289 24.69 -4.69 -24.83
CA CYS A 289 25.35 -4.43 -23.55
C CYS A 289 25.58 -5.71 -22.77
N GLY A 290 24.60 -6.64 -22.78
CA GLY A 290 24.75 -7.94 -22.14
C GLY A 290 25.88 -8.77 -22.73
N PHE A 291 25.91 -8.89 -24.06
CA PHE A 291 26.99 -9.56 -24.79
C PHE A 291 28.37 -8.96 -24.49
N CYS A 292 28.48 -7.62 -24.52
CA CYS A 292 29.73 -6.94 -24.18
C CYS A 292 30.17 -7.27 -22.75
N THR A 293 29.28 -7.21 -21.76
CA THR A 293 29.67 -7.53 -20.38
C THR A 293 30.09 -8.99 -20.18
N ASP A 294 29.41 -9.91 -20.86
CA ASP A 294 29.76 -11.35 -20.84
C ASP A 294 31.16 -11.59 -21.44
N ALA A 295 31.43 -10.96 -22.58
CA ALA A 295 32.73 -11.01 -23.25
C ALA A 295 33.88 -10.42 -22.41
N LEU A 296 33.58 -9.47 -21.51
CA LEU A 296 34.54 -8.87 -20.58
C LEU A 296 34.72 -9.69 -19.29
N GLY A 297 34.05 -10.84 -19.16
CA GLY A 297 34.15 -11.72 -17.99
C GLY A 297 33.28 -11.30 -16.80
N ALA A 298 32.29 -10.42 -17.03
CA ALA A 298 31.23 -10.12 -16.07
C ALA A 298 29.92 -10.81 -16.48
N HIS A 299 28.95 -10.91 -15.58
CA HIS A 299 27.66 -11.53 -15.95
C HIS A 299 26.90 -10.67 -16.96
N ALA A 300 26.31 -11.27 -18.01
CA ALA A 300 25.53 -10.57 -19.05
C ALA A 300 24.42 -9.62 -18.50
N MET A 301 23.82 -10.00 -17.38
CA MET A 301 22.78 -9.20 -16.70
C MET A 301 23.29 -7.84 -16.21
N THR A 302 24.59 -7.72 -15.93
CA THR A 302 25.22 -6.48 -15.47
C THR A 302 25.12 -5.40 -16.53
N GLY A 303 25.39 -5.73 -17.80
CA GLY A 303 25.31 -4.78 -18.90
C GLY A 303 23.90 -4.27 -19.13
N ALA A 304 22.92 -5.17 -19.06
CA ALA A 304 21.50 -4.82 -19.16
C ALA A 304 21.05 -3.88 -18.03
N TYR A 305 21.42 -4.19 -16.78
CA TYR A 305 21.12 -3.36 -15.62
C TYR A 305 21.75 -1.95 -15.75
N ILE A 306 23.02 -1.86 -16.12
CA ILE A 306 23.74 -0.58 -16.30
C ILE A 306 23.06 0.28 -17.38
N LEU A 307 22.66 -0.32 -18.50
CA LEU A 307 21.95 0.40 -19.56
C LEU A 307 20.62 0.98 -19.04
N GLY A 308 19.87 0.20 -18.25
CA GLY A 308 18.64 0.67 -17.60
C GLY A 308 18.86 1.86 -16.67
N VAL A 309 19.89 1.80 -15.82
CA VAL A 309 20.24 2.89 -14.87
C VAL A 309 20.61 4.19 -15.59
N ILE A 310 21.26 4.06 -16.75
CA ILE A 310 21.81 5.19 -17.51
C ILE A 310 20.75 5.87 -18.38
N LEU A 311 19.72 5.13 -18.79
CA LEU A 311 18.64 5.65 -19.62
C LEU A 311 17.95 6.85 -18.91
N PRO A 312 17.76 7.99 -19.61
CA PRO A 312 17.13 9.15 -19.00
C PRO A 312 15.69 8.84 -18.57
N LYS A 313 15.33 9.30 -17.37
CA LYS A 313 14.00 9.14 -16.78
C LYS A 313 13.04 10.19 -17.38
N GLY A 314 11.88 9.76 -17.87
CA GLY A 314 10.86 10.59 -18.52
C GLY A 314 9.83 9.73 -19.26
N GLU A 315 9.10 10.31 -20.22
CA GLU A 315 8.03 9.62 -20.97
C GLU A 315 8.48 8.34 -21.67
N LEU A 316 9.72 8.30 -22.18
CA LEU A 316 10.31 7.09 -22.79
C LEU A 316 10.41 5.91 -21.81
N LYS A 317 10.75 6.19 -20.55
CA LYS A 317 10.80 5.15 -19.51
C LYS A 317 9.42 4.54 -19.34
N ASP A 318 8.40 5.38 -19.23
CA ASP A 318 7.03 4.93 -18.99
C ASP A 318 6.50 4.13 -20.19
N LEU A 319 6.80 4.56 -21.42
CA LEU A 319 6.49 3.82 -22.65
C LEU A 319 7.20 2.44 -22.71
N LEU A 320 8.47 2.37 -22.31
CA LEU A 320 9.22 1.12 -22.26
C LEU A 320 8.64 0.15 -21.22
N LEU A 321 8.32 0.64 -20.04
CA LEU A 321 7.68 -0.16 -18.99
C LEU A 321 6.32 -0.67 -19.49
N GLU A 322 5.48 0.20 -20.04
CA GLU A 322 4.14 -0.18 -20.52
C GLU A 322 4.20 -1.27 -21.63
N LYS A 323 5.16 -1.21 -22.55
CA LYS A 323 5.24 -2.18 -23.65
C LYS A 323 5.97 -3.48 -23.29
N VAL A 324 6.94 -3.44 -22.38
CA VAL A 324 7.90 -4.55 -22.17
C VAL A 324 7.69 -5.26 -20.84
N GLU A 325 7.27 -4.54 -19.79
CA GLU A 325 7.21 -5.08 -18.43
C GLU A 325 6.29 -6.30 -18.31
N ASP A 326 5.07 -6.20 -18.85
CA ASP A 326 4.09 -7.29 -18.80
C ASP A 326 4.60 -8.54 -19.53
N PHE A 327 5.16 -8.37 -20.72
CA PHE A 327 5.69 -9.48 -21.51
C PHE A 327 6.85 -10.19 -20.78
N VAL A 328 7.82 -9.42 -20.30
CA VAL A 328 8.99 -9.97 -19.61
C VAL A 328 8.61 -10.59 -18.27
N SER A 329 7.81 -9.89 -17.45
CA SER A 329 7.46 -10.33 -16.10
C SER A 329 6.46 -11.48 -16.09
N GLU A 330 5.47 -11.50 -17.00
CA GLU A 330 4.41 -12.52 -17.02
C GLU A 330 4.73 -13.74 -17.86
N ILE A 331 5.56 -13.62 -18.91
CA ILE A 331 5.85 -14.73 -19.83
C ILE A 331 7.28 -15.24 -19.66
N MET A 332 8.27 -14.36 -19.72
CA MET A 332 9.67 -14.80 -19.77
C MET A 332 10.25 -15.13 -18.38
N LEU A 333 10.02 -14.27 -17.38
CA LEU A 333 10.58 -14.40 -16.04
C LEU A 333 10.16 -15.69 -15.31
N PRO A 334 8.90 -16.19 -15.43
CA PRO A 334 8.52 -17.47 -14.84
C PRO A 334 9.35 -18.66 -15.34
N LEU A 335 9.89 -18.59 -16.57
CA LEU A 335 10.77 -19.63 -17.10
C LEU A 335 12.10 -19.69 -16.33
N PHE A 336 12.62 -18.56 -15.86
CA PHE A 336 13.82 -18.54 -15.02
C PHE A 336 13.56 -19.22 -13.67
N PHE A 337 12.47 -18.87 -12.99
CA PHE A 337 12.12 -19.51 -11.72
C PHE A 337 11.82 -21.00 -11.86
N LEU A 338 11.22 -21.39 -13.00
CA LEU A 338 11.08 -22.79 -13.37
C LEU A 338 12.44 -23.49 -13.48
N VAL A 339 13.39 -22.96 -14.26
CA VAL A 339 14.73 -23.57 -14.42
C VAL A 339 15.42 -23.71 -13.07
N VAL A 340 15.35 -22.69 -12.20
CA VAL A 340 15.87 -22.73 -10.83
C VAL A 340 15.19 -23.83 -10.00
N GLY A 341 13.87 -24.00 -10.12
CA GLY A 341 13.10 -25.02 -9.40
C GLY A 341 13.32 -26.44 -9.94
N LEU A 342 13.42 -26.63 -11.26
CA LEU A 342 13.73 -27.92 -11.90
C LEU A 342 15.09 -28.47 -11.45
N ARG A 343 16.01 -27.56 -11.14
CA ARG A 343 17.34 -27.83 -10.61
C ARG A 343 17.32 -28.33 -9.16
N PHE A 344 16.21 -28.18 -8.43
CA PHE A 344 16.05 -28.61 -7.04
C PHE A 344 15.58 -30.07 -6.95
N ASN A 345 16.35 -30.89 -6.20
CA ASN A 345 16.06 -32.31 -6.01
C ASN A 345 16.08 -32.68 -4.52
N VAL A 346 14.88 -32.75 -3.91
CA VAL A 346 14.69 -33.10 -2.49
C VAL A 346 15.12 -34.54 -2.21
N VAL A 347 14.82 -35.48 -3.11
CA VAL A 347 15.14 -36.91 -2.93
C VAL A 347 16.65 -37.10 -2.84
N PHE A 348 17.40 -36.46 -3.75
CA PHE A 348 18.86 -36.48 -3.75
C PHE A 348 19.44 -35.78 -2.52
N LEU A 349 18.82 -34.70 -2.07
CA LEU A 349 19.25 -33.97 -0.88
C LEU A 349 19.07 -34.81 0.39
N ALA A 350 17.90 -35.43 0.57
CA ALA A 350 17.57 -36.27 1.71
C ALA A 350 18.43 -37.55 1.79
N ALA A 351 18.89 -38.06 0.64
CA ALA A 351 19.77 -39.23 0.59
C ALA A 351 21.21 -38.95 1.02
N LYS A 352 21.67 -37.70 0.92
CA LYS A 352 23.10 -37.32 1.06
C LYS A 352 23.41 -36.46 2.27
N ILE A 353 22.40 -35.80 2.85
CA ILE A 353 22.55 -34.89 3.98
C ILE A 353 21.45 -35.16 4.99
N ASP A 354 21.85 -35.33 6.25
CA ASP A 354 20.93 -35.48 7.37
C ASP A 354 19.94 -34.31 7.44
N GLY A 355 18.63 -34.62 7.45
CA GLY A 355 17.58 -33.60 7.53
C GLY A 355 17.70 -32.66 8.75
N ARG A 356 18.27 -33.14 9.87
CA ARG A 356 18.54 -32.32 11.06
C ARG A 356 19.56 -31.20 10.79
N VAL A 357 20.57 -31.47 9.96
CA VAL A 357 21.58 -30.49 9.56
C VAL A 357 20.95 -29.42 8.68
N ILE A 358 20.08 -29.83 7.75
CA ILE A 358 19.36 -28.91 6.86
C ILE A 358 18.48 -27.96 7.68
N VAL A 359 17.66 -28.49 8.59
CA VAL A 359 16.80 -27.69 9.48
C VAL A 359 17.63 -26.73 10.34
N LEU A 360 18.75 -27.18 10.90
CA LEU A 360 19.65 -26.33 11.68
C LEU A 360 20.22 -25.18 10.84
N ILE A 361 20.65 -25.44 9.61
CA ILE A 361 21.18 -24.41 8.71
C ILE A 361 20.10 -23.38 8.38
N ILE A 362 18.87 -23.82 8.10
CA ILE A 362 17.75 -22.93 7.79
C ILE A 362 17.46 -22.01 9.00
N LEU A 363 17.31 -22.57 10.19
CA LEU A 363 17.06 -21.82 11.42
C LEU A 363 18.17 -20.82 11.74
N LEU A 364 19.44 -21.24 11.63
CA LEU A 364 20.59 -20.35 11.85
C LEU A 364 20.64 -19.23 10.81
N SER A 365 20.32 -19.53 9.55
CA SER A 365 20.29 -18.54 8.49
C SER A 365 19.19 -17.49 8.73
N MET A 366 17.99 -17.93 9.12
CA MET A 366 16.85 -17.04 9.40
C MET A 366 17.14 -16.12 10.60
N THR A 367 17.64 -16.71 11.68
CA THR A 367 17.93 -15.99 12.92
C THR A 367 19.07 -14.99 12.75
N ALA A 368 20.11 -15.31 11.97
CA ALA A 368 21.26 -14.42 11.76
C ALA A 368 20.85 -13.05 11.21
N LYS A 369 19.97 -13.03 10.22
CA LYS A 369 19.49 -11.79 9.60
C LYS A 369 18.56 -11.02 10.54
N ILE A 370 17.61 -11.69 11.19
CA ILE A 370 16.71 -11.06 12.17
C ILE A 370 17.49 -10.47 13.36
N LEU A 371 18.47 -11.20 13.91
CA LEU A 371 19.30 -10.71 15.01
C LEU A 371 20.16 -9.52 14.59
N SER A 372 20.72 -9.54 13.37
CA SER A 372 21.56 -8.44 12.88
C SER A 372 20.79 -7.11 12.86
N THR A 373 19.58 -7.13 12.33
CA THR A 373 18.71 -5.96 12.27
C THR A 373 18.19 -5.56 13.64
N LEU A 374 17.81 -6.53 14.47
CA LEU A 374 17.28 -6.27 15.81
C LEU A 374 18.33 -5.64 16.73
N PHE A 375 19.58 -6.09 16.63
CA PHE A 375 20.70 -5.50 17.35
C PHE A 375 20.90 -4.03 16.99
N ILE A 376 20.88 -3.68 15.70
CA ILE A 376 21.00 -2.28 15.26
C ILE A 376 19.76 -1.46 15.61
N SER A 377 18.56 -2.03 15.51
CA SER A 377 17.32 -1.36 15.90
C SER A 377 17.32 -1.02 17.39
N TRP A 378 17.85 -1.91 18.24
CA TRP A 378 18.03 -1.66 19.67
C TRP A 378 19.01 -0.51 19.93
N LEU A 379 20.15 -0.48 19.23
CA LEU A 379 21.11 0.64 19.32
C LEU A 379 20.50 1.99 18.91
N HIS A 380 19.52 1.98 18.01
CA HIS A 380 18.80 3.18 17.56
C HIS A 380 17.51 3.49 18.36
N GLN A 381 17.31 2.81 19.49
CA GLN A 381 16.17 2.98 20.41
C GLN A 381 14.80 2.76 19.74
N MET A 382 14.71 1.83 18.80
CA MET A 382 13.42 1.40 18.25
C MET A 382 12.73 0.43 19.21
N PRO A 383 11.38 0.48 19.33
CA PRO A 383 10.67 -0.49 20.16
C PRO A 383 10.87 -1.91 19.59
N PHE A 384 10.91 -2.91 20.48
CA PHE A 384 11.28 -4.28 20.13
C PHE A 384 10.43 -4.87 19.00
N VAL A 385 9.12 -4.61 19.01
CA VAL A 385 8.21 -5.12 17.97
C VAL A 385 8.50 -4.50 16.60
N ASP A 386 8.86 -3.22 16.54
CA ASP A 386 9.24 -2.56 15.28
C ASP A 386 10.58 -3.09 14.76
N GLY A 387 11.55 -3.31 15.66
CA GLY A 387 12.84 -3.92 15.34
C GLY A 387 12.71 -5.36 14.84
N LEU A 388 11.85 -6.15 15.48
CA LEU A 388 11.54 -7.52 15.06
C LEU A 388 10.81 -7.54 13.71
N SER A 389 9.81 -6.67 13.51
CA SER A 389 9.09 -6.51 12.25
C SER A 389 10.05 -6.14 11.11
N LEU A 390 10.98 -5.22 11.36
CA LEU A 390 12.02 -4.84 10.41
C LEU A 390 12.92 -6.02 10.07
N GLY A 391 13.35 -6.81 11.06
CA GLY A 391 14.21 -7.97 10.83
C GLY A 391 13.54 -9.08 10.02
N VAL A 392 12.27 -9.34 10.30
CA VAL A 392 11.46 -10.29 9.52
C VAL A 392 11.32 -9.78 8.08
N LEU A 393 11.06 -8.49 7.87
CA LEU A 393 11.01 -7.89 6.53
C LEU A 393 12.33 -8.05 5.75
N MET A 394 13.47 -7.90 6.42
CA MET A 394 14.80 -8.06 5.80
C MET A 394 15.15 -9.50 5.39
N ASN A 395 14.35 -10.50 5.78
CA ASN A 395 14.46 -11.87 5.27
C ASN A 395 13.88 -12.09 3.87
N THR A 396 13.29 -11.06 3.26
CA THR A 396 12.76 -11.15 1.90
C THR A 396 13.89 -11.41 0.90
N LYS A 397 14.02 -12.67 0.46
CA LYS A 397 14.89 -13.08 -0.65
C LYS A 397 14.16 -12.92 -1.96
N GLY A 398 14.93 -12.62 -3.00
CA GLY A 398 14.39 -12.37 -4.31
C GLY A 398 15.32 -12.80 -5.41
N ILE A 399 15.11 -12.23 -6.59
CA ILE A 399 15.71 -12.71 -7.83
C ILE A 399 17.24 -12.69 -7.82
N LEU A 400 17.87 -11.65 -7.27
CA LEU A 400 19.34 -11.52 -7.26
C LEU A 400 20.01 -12.64 -6.45
N THR A 401 19.36 -13.10 -5.38
CA THR A 401 19.83 -14.26 -4.61
C THR A 401 19.77 -15.53 -5.44
N LEU A 402 18.69 -15.74 -6.20
CA LEU A 402 18.56 -16.91 -7.06
C LEU A 402 19.56 -16.90 -8.21
N ILE A 403 19.86 -15.72 -8.77
CA ILE A 403 20.91 -15.56 -9.79
C ILE A 403 22.26 -15.94 -9.20
N THR A 404 22.60 -15.38 -8.04
CA THR A 404 23.85 -15.69 -7.34
C THR A 404 24.01 -17.20 -7.16
N LEU A 405 22.96 -17.88 -6.68
CA LEU A 405 22.97 -19.33 -6.51
C LEU A 405 23.07 -20.10 -7.84
N SER A 406 22.33 -19.67 -8.87
CA SER A 406 22.37 -20.32 -10.19
C SER A 406 23.74 -20.17 -10.81
N SER A 407 24.30 -18.96 -10.89
CA SER A 407 25.63 -18.70 -11.43
C SER A 407 26.71 -19.47 -10.65
N GLY A 408 26.61 -19.53 -9.32
CA GLY A 408 27.54 -20.32 -8.50
C GLY A 408 27.49 -21.82 -8.81
N ARG A 409 26.30 -22.35 -9.13
CA ARG A 409 26.14 -23.74 -9.57
C ARG A 409 26.62 -23.96 -11.01
N ASP A 410 26.29 -23.06 -11.93
CA ASP A 410 26.66 -23.15 -13.34
C ASP A 410 28.19 -23.12 -13.53
N LEU A 411 28.89 -22.37 -12.68
CA LEU A 411 30.34 -22.31 -12.61
C LEU A 411 30.97 -23.47 -11.80
N LEU A 412 30.15 -24.44 -11.38
CA LEU A 412 30.55 -25.62 -10.59
C LEU A 412 31.23 -25.29 -9.26
N VAL A 413 31.00 -24.08 -8.74
CA VAL A 413 31.47 -23.63 -7.44
C VAL A 413 30.55 -24.16 -6.33
N LEU A 414 29.26 -24.29 -6.63
CA LEU A 414 28.26 -24.89 -5.77
C LEU A 414 27.81 -26.25 -6.34
N ASP A 415 28.00 -27.30 -5.56
CA ASP A 415 27.42 -28.61 -5.86
C ASP A 415 25.89 -28.58 -5.76
N ASN A 416 25.22 -29.56 -6.38
CA ASN A 416 23.76 -29.70 -6.34
C ASN A 416 23.20 -29.71 -4.90
N GLN A 417 23.96 -30.25 -3.94
CA GLN A 417 23.60 -30.27 -2.52
C GLN A 417 23.60 -28.88 -1.88
N THR A 418 24.71 -28.14 -2.02
CA THR A 418 24.86 -26.83 -1.38
C THR A 418 23.94 -25.80 -2.04
N PHE A 419 23.75 -25.90 -3.35
CA PHE A 419 22.73 -25.16 -4.07
C PHE A 419 21.32 -25.44 -3.52
N ALA A 420 20.93 -26.71 -3.39
CA ALA A 420 19.59 -27.09 -2.94
C ALA A 420 19.30 -26.64 -1.50
N VAL A 421 20.24 -26.81 -0.57
CA VAL A 421 20.08 -26.37 0.83
C VAL A 421 19.85 -24.86 0.91
N MET A 422 20.67 -24.07 0.21
CA MET A 422 20.55 -22.61 0.27
C MET A 422 19.31 -22.11 -0.48
N LEU A 423 18.92 -22.74 -1.60
CA LEU A 423 17.69 -22.44 -2.31
C LEU A 423 16.46 -22.66 -1.40
N LEU A 424 16.41 -23.81 -0.69
CA LEU A 424 15.35 -24.11 0.27
C LEU A 424 15.33 -23.11 1.43
N ALA A 425 16.50 -22.75 1.97
CA ALA A 425 16.60 -21.74 3.03
C ALA A 425 16.07 -20.37 2.57
N CYS A 426 16.43 -19.94 1.35
CA CYS A 426 15.96 -18.68 0.79
C CYS A 426 14.44 -18.68 0.55
N TRP A 427 13.90 -19.80 0.06
CA TRP A 427 12.46 -19.97 -0.15
C TRP A 427 11.68 -19.87 1.15
N LEU A 428 12.12 -20.59 2.19
CA LEU A 428 11.47 -20.58 3.51
C LEU A 428 11.57 -19.21 4.18
N MET A 429 12.73 -18.55 4.11
CA MET A 429 12.89 -17.19 4.64
C MET A 429 11.86 -16.22 4.07
N THR A 430 11.63 -16.24 2.75
CA THR A 430 10.66 -15.35 2.11
C THR A 430 9.22 -15.76 2.42
N PHE A 431 8.93 -17.06 2.45
CA PHE A 431 7.60 -17.58 2.76
C PHE A 431 7.14 -17.19 4.17
N GLU A 432 8.05 -17.18 5.14
CA GLU A 432 7.76 -16.87 6.54
C GLU A 432 7.50 -15.38 6.81
N VAL A 433 7.99 -14.46 5.98
CA VAL A 433 7.85 -13.00 6.19
C VAL A 433 6.39 -12.57 6.35
N SER A 434 5.55 -12.97 5.39
CA SER A 434 4.14 -12.55 5.34
C SER A 434 3.29 -13.03 6.53
N PRO A 435 3.29 -14.33 6.90
CA PRO A 435 2.50 -14.81 8.03
C PRO A 435 3.00 -14.26 9.38
N ILE A 436 4.32 -14.20 9.59
CA ILE A 436 4.88 -13.67 10.85
C ILE A 436 4.50 -12.20 11.01
N LEU A 437 4.62 -11.40 9.96
CA LEU A 437 4.29 -9.98 10.05
C LEU A 437 2.79 -9.75 10.28
N PHE A 438 1.93 -10.55 9.66
CA PHE A 438 0.49 -10.50 9.92
C PHE A 438 0.16 -10.82 11.39
N LEU A 439 0.81 -11.82 11.98
CA LEU A 439 0.64 -12.16 13.40
C LEU A 439 1.13 -11.05 14.33
N LEU A 440 2.29 -10.46 14.03
CA LEU A 440 2.84 -9.33 14.80
C LEU A 440 1.91 -8.11 14.74
N GLN A 441 1.37 -7.79 13.58
CA GLN A 441 0.40 -6.70 13.41
C GLN A 441 -0.91 -6.97 14.18
N LYS A 442 -1.44 -8.19 14.10
CA LYS A 442 -2.65 -8.55 14.86
C LYS A 442 -2.43 -8.41 16.37
N ALA A 443 -1.26 -8.81 16.86
CA ALA A 443 -0.89 -8.70 18.27
C ALA A 443 -0.72 -7.25 18.74
N THR A 444 -0.22 -6.34 17.89
CA THR A 444 -0.12 -4.91 18.23
C THR A 444 -1.46 -4.19 18.15
N TRP A 445 -2.32 -4.54 17.19
CA TRP A 445 -3.62 -3.89 17.00
C TRP A 445 -4.69 -4.34 18.01
N GLY A 446 -4.65 -5.61 18.46
CA GLY A 446 -5.65 -6.18 19.36
C GLY A 446 -5.73 -5.56 20.76
N SER A 447 -4.74 -4.77 21.19
CA SER A 447 -4.67 -4.22 22.55
C SER A 447 -5.05 -2.74 22.67
N GLN A 448 -4.91 -1.94 21.60
CA GLN A 448 -5.16 -0.48 21.67
C GLN A 448 -6.39 0.01 20.88
N GLN A 449 -6.84 -0.70 19.83
CA GLN A 449 -7.84 -0.14 18.90
C GLN A 449 -9.31 -0.32 19.29
N ILE A 450 -9.68 -1.26 20.16
CA ILE A 450 -11.11 -1.50 20.49
C ILE A 450 -11.65 -0.45 21.48
N LYS A 451 -10.79 0.23 22.25
CA LYS A 451 -11.24 1.12 23.34
C LYS A 451 -11.53 2.57 22.96
N HIS A 452 -11.08 3.08 21.81
CA HIS A 452 -11.11 4.53 21.52
C HIS A 452 -11.52 4.89 20.07
N ARG A 453 -12.43 4.11 19.45
CA ARG A 453 -12.94 4.37 18.09
C ARG A 453 -14.07 5.41 18.02
N THR A 454 -14.65 5.76 19.17
CA THR A 454 -15.75 6.71 19.27
C THR A 454 -15.35 7.84 20.21
N ILE A 455 -15.87 9.05 19.97
CA ILE A 455 -15.54 10.24 20.78
C ILE A 455 -16.09 10.07 22.19
N GLN A 456 -17.25 9.43 22.34
CA GLN A 456 -17.84 9.13 23.65
C GLN A 456 -16.94 8.25 24.53
N ASN A 457 -16.22 7.29 23.93
CA ASN A 457 -15.35 6.35 24.66
C ASN A 457 -13.88 6.82 24.73
N ALA A 458 -13.53 7.90 24.05
CA ALA A 458 -12.23 8.53 24.17
C ALA A 458 -12.10 9.22 25.53
N LYS A 459 -10.95 9.09 26.19
CA LYS A 459 -10.71 9.81 27.45
C LYS A 459 -10.57 11.31 27.14
N PRO A 460 -11.11 12.21 27.97
CA PRO A 460 -11.07 13.66 27.72
C PRO A 460 -9.62 14.19 27.59
N ASP A 461 -8.68 13.62 28.34
CA ASP A 461 -7.24 13.99 28.36
C ASP A 461 -6.39 13.22 27.35
N THR A 462 -7.00 12.65 26.30
CA THR A 462 -6.25 11.98 25.22
C THR A 462 -6.29 12.78 23.93
N GLU A 463 -5.28 12.60 23.09
CA GLU A 463 -5.20 13.27 21.80
C GLU A 463 -6.43 12.97 20.93
N LEU A 464 -7.01 14.00 20.33
CA LEU A 464 -8.10 13.84 19.37
C LEU A 464 -7.50 13.74 17.97
N ARG A 465 -7.60 12.54 17.37
CA ARG A 465 -7.10 12.29 16.01
C ARG A 465 -8.24 12.46 15.01
N ILE A 466 -8.12 13.45 14.13
CA ILE A 466 -9.13 13.79 13.12
C ILE A 466 -8.54 13.55 11.73
N LEU A 467 -9.28 12.86 10.87
CA LEU A 467 -8.97 12.77 9.43
C LEU A 467 -9.90 13.72 8.69
N ALA A 468 -9.36 14.76 8.09
CA ALA A 468 -10.14 15.77 7.38
C ALA A 468 -10.00 15.59 5.87
N CYS A 469 -11.08 15.21 5.20
CA CYS A 469 -11.12 15.10 3.75
C CYS A 469 -11.28 16.49 3.12
N ILE A 470 -10.36 16.89 2.25
CA ILE A 470 -10.34 18.19 1.60
C ILE A 470 -10.52 18.00 0.09
N HIS A 471 -11.63 18.52 -0.44
CA HIS A 471 -11.94 18.48 -1.88
C HIS A 471 -11.77 19.83 -2.58
N ASN A 472 -11.91 20.95 -1.87
CA ASN A 472 -11.81 22.32 -2.42
C ASN A 472 -11.11 23.27 -1.45
N ASN A 473 -10.51 24.34 -1.98
CA ASN A 473 -9.76 25.35 -1.22
C ASN A 473 -10.61 26.08 -0.16
N ARG A 474 -11.93 26.26 -0.38
CA ARG A 474 -12.83 26.89 0.61
C ARG A 474 -13.03 26.04 1.87
N HIS A 475 -13.04 24.71 1.74
CA HIS A 475 -13.19 23.81 2.90
C HIS A 475 -11.98 23.87 3.84
N VAL A 476 -10.80 24.26 3.33
CA VAL A 476 -9.59 24.44 4.13
C VAL A 476 -9.83 25.44 5.24
N THR A 477 -10.31 26.65 4.92
CA THR A 477 -10.55 27.72 5.90
C THR A 477 -11.61 27.32 6.92
N SER A 478 -12.71 26.71 6.47
CA SER A 478 -13.82 26.33 7.35
C SER A 478 -13.45 25.18 8.28
N ILE A 479 -12.74 24.17 7.79
CA ILE A 479 -12.18 23.09 8.61
C ILE A 479 -11.14 23.65 9.59
N THR A 480 -10.32 24.62 9.18
CA THR A 480 -9.35 25.26 10.09
C THR A 480 -10.05 25.93 11.27
N ASN A 481 -11.02 26.78 10.99
CA ASN A 481 -11.80 27.47 12.03
C ASN A 481 -12.53 26.48 12.95
N PHE A 482 -12.99 25.35 12.39
CA PHE A 482 -13.64 24.28 13.13
C PHE A 482 -12.68 23.48 14.02
N LEU A 483 -11.45 23.26 13.57
CA LEU A 483 -10.42 22.61 14.38
C LEU A 483 -9.99 23.50 15.55
N GLU A 484 -9.93 24.82 15.33
CA GLU A 484 -9.67 25.77 16.42
C GLU A 484 -10.80 25.82 17.46
N SER A 485 -12.07 25.67 17.04
CA SER A 485 -13.20 25.67 17.96
C SER A 485 -13.22 24.44 18.89
N SER A 486 -12.48 23.37 18.55
CA SER A 486 -12.36 22.13 19.32
C SER A 486 -11.53 22.23 20.62
N ASN A 487 -11.09 23.44 20.99
CA ASN A 487 -10.29 23.76 22.17
C ASN A 487 -9.04 22.86 22.37
N PRO A 488 -8.06 22.91 21.46
CA PRO A 488 -6.84 22.12 21.56
C PRO A 488 -5.97 22.60 22.73
N THR A 489 -5.71 21.75 23.71
CA THR A 489 -4.85 22.04 24.88
C THR A 489 -3.61 21.15 24.89
N ARG A 490 -2.58 21.48 25.67
CA ARG A 490 -1.40 20.61 25.83
C ARG A 490 -1.72 19.24 26.46
N LEU A 491 -2.81 19.16 27.25
CA LEU A 491 -3.29 17.92 27.85
C LEU A 491 -4.19 17.11 26.90
N SER A 492 -4.87 17.78 25.96
CA SER A 492 -5.73 17.16 24.96
C SER A 492 -5.42 17.76 23.58
N PRO A 493 -4.28 17.38 22.96
CA PRO A 493 -3.87 17.94 21.68
C PRO A 493 -4.75 17.40 20.54
N VAL A 494 -4.85 18.17 19.45
CA VAL A 494 -5.57 17.77 18.24
C VAL A 494 -4.56 17.43 17.15
N ASN A 495 -4.64 16.21 16.63
CA ASN A 495 -3.81 15.74 15.52
C ASN A 495 -4.68 15.55 14.28
N VAL A 496 -4.38 16.31 13.25
CA VAL A 496 -5.17 16.39 12.02
C VAL A 496 -4.39 15.74 10.89
N VAL A 497 -4.96 14.70 10.31
CA VAL A 497 -4.51 14.13 9.05
C VAL A 497 -5.34 14.76 7.95
N ALA A 498 -4.78 15.78 7.29
CA ALA A 498 -5.43 16.48 6.18
C ALA A 498 -5.25 15.67 4.90
N VAL A 499 -6.36 15.14 4.38
CA VAL A 499 -6.38 14.22 3.25
C VAL A 499 -6.89 14.92 2.00
N GLU A 500 -5.99 15.15 1.05
CA GLU A 500 -6.33 15.71 -0.26
C GLU A 500 -6.64 14.57 -1.23
N LEU A 501 -7.90 14.42 -1.60
CA LEU A 501 -8.38 13.32 -2.43
C LEU A 501 -8.35 13.75 -3.91
N ARG A 502 -7.59 13.04 -4.75
CA ARG A 502 -7.47 13.29 -6.19
C ARG A 502 -7.81 12.04 -6.98
N GLU A 503 -8.54 12.21 -8.08
CA GLU A 503 -8.83 11.11 -8.99
C GLU A 503 -7.58 10.68 -9.76
N LEU A 504 -7.34 9.37 -9.80
CA LEU A 504 -6.27 8.78 -10.59
C LEU A 504 -6.72 8.63 -12.06
N HIS A 505 -6.10 9.39 -12.96
CA HIS A 505 -6.34 9.28 -14.39
C HIS A 505 -5.40 8.22 -15.00
N GLY A 506 -5.95 7.20 -15.67
CA GLY A 506 -5.18 6.16 -16.37
C GLY A 506 -4.92 4.87 -15.58
N ARG A 507 -4.07 3.96 -16.09
CA ARG A 507 -3.73 2.65 -15.49
C ARG A 507 -2.69 2.70 -14.36
N ALA A 508 -2.37 3.89 -13.86
CA ALA A 508 -1.44 4.02 -12.74
C ALA A 508 -1.99 3.28 -11.50
N SER A 509 -1.11 2.78 -10.64
CA SER A 509 -1.50 2.21 -9.35
C SER A 509 -1.77 3.32 -8.34
N ALA A 510 -2.76 3.12 -7.46
CA ALA A 510 -3.13 4.09 -6.43
C ALA A 510 -1.90 4.54 -5.61
N MET A 511 -1.75 5.85 -5.43
CA MET A 511 -0.57 6.45 -4.79
C MET A 511 -1.02 7.47 -3.75
N LEU A 512 -0.85 7.15 -2.47
CA LEU A 512 -0.82 8.17 -1.43
C LEU A 512 0.48 9.02 -1.59
N ILE A 513 0.55 10.26 -1.14
CA ILE A 513 1.76 11.08 -1.06
C ILE A 513 1.69 11.80 0.27
N MET A 514 2.51 11.40 1.24
CA MET A 514 2.60 12.16 2.50
C MET A 514 3.55 13.33 2.29
N HIS A 515 3.07 14.55 2.53
CA HIS A 515 3.91 15.73 2.59
C HIS A 515 4.34 15.91 4.04
N ASP A 516 5.60 15.59 4.31
CA ASP A 516 6.17 15.73 5.64
C ASP A 516 6.39 17.22 5.96
N ALA A 517 5.77 17.73 7.03
CA ALA A 517 5.86 19.13 7.45
C ALA A 517 7.22 19.47 8.11
N GLY A 518 8.10 18.48 8.31
CA GLY A 518 9.28 18.60 9.19
C GLY A 518 10.59 19.11 8.59
N ASN A 519 10.72 19.41 7.29
CA ASN A 519 12.05 19.59 6.66
C ASN A 519 12.36 20.99 6.11
N LYS A 520 12.08 22.06 6.89
CA LYS A 520 12.47 23.46 6.57
C LYS A 520 13.61 24.00 7.46
N PHE A 521 14.51 23.15 7.97
CA PHE A 521 15.78 23.57 8.59
C PHE A 521 16.97 23.11 7.73
N ASN A 522 17.25 23.80 6.61
CA ASN A 522 18.63 24.00 6.10
C ASN A 522 18.79 24.78 4.78
N ASN A 523 17.74 25.18 4.07
CA ASN A 523 17.93 25.97 2.85
C ASN A 523 17.79 27.47 3.10
N LYS A 524 18.85 28.06 3.69
CA LYS A 524 19.09 29.50 3.58
C LYS A 524 20.52 29.71 3.07
N LYS A 525 20.68 29.66 1.74
CA LYS A 525 21.69 30.38 0.93
C LYS A 525 21.66 29.92 -0.53
N SER A 526 21.05 30.72 -1.39
CA SER A 526 21.56 31.09 -2.73
C SER A 526 20.48 31.91 -3.45
N LEU A 527 20.56 33.23 -3.29
CA LEU A 527 20.14 34.15 -4.35
C LEU A 527 21.23 34.05 -5.43
N ASP A 528 20.88 33.70 -6.67
CA ASP A 528 20.95 34.64 -7.79
C ASP A 528 20.54 34.01 -9.13
N SER A 529 19.81 34.85 -9.89
CA SER A 529 19.62 34.91 -11.35
C SER A 529 19.57 33.63 -12.19
N ASN A 530 18.37 33.31 -12.69
CA ASN A 530 18.07 33.49 -14.12
C ASN A 530 16.57 33.30 -14.40
N GLN A 531 15.95 34.38 -14.89
CA GLN A 531 14.62 34.37 -15.50
C GLN A 531 14.72 33.82 -16.92
N GLY A 532 13.86 32.87 -17.25
CA GLY A 532 13.54 32.53 -18.64
C GLY A 532 13.13 31.07 -18.81
N LYS A 533 11.85 30.86 -19.13
CA LYS A 533 11.16 29.60 -19.47
C LYS A 533 10.61 28.80 -18.29
N ASP A 534 9.43 29.18 -17.83
CA ASP A 534 8.48 28.30 -17.12
C ASP A 534 7.07 28.89 -17.20
N THR A 535 6.51 28.96 -18.41
CA THR A 535 5.13 29.46 -18.63
C THR A 535 4.07 28.36 -18.58
N TYR A 536 4.46 27.10 -18.28
CA TYR A 536 3.53 25.95 -18.17
C TYR A 536 3.36 25.38 -16.75
N LYS A 537 3.95 26.02 -15.72
CA LYS A 537 3.89 25.56 -14.32
C LYS A 537 3.20 26.51 -13.34
N ARG A 538 2.53 27.57 -13.82
CA ARG A 538 2.06 28.66 -12.97
C ARG A 538 0.59 28.59 -12.53
N ASN A 539 -0.19 27.62 -13.02
CA ASN A 539 -1.62 27.52 -12.68
C ASN A 539 -1.94 26.51 -11.56
N ASN A 540 -1.00 25.65 -11.16
CA ASN A 540 -1.20 24.67 -10.05
C ASN A 540 -0.62 25.16 -8.71
N SER A 541 -0.14 26.40 -8.62
CA SER A 541 0.57 26.93 -7.45
C SER A 541 -0.28 27.79 -6.52
N THR A 542 -1.58 27.96 -6.78
CA THR A 542 -2.48 28.79 -5.96
C THR A 542 -3.12 28.03 -4.79
N GLU A 543 -3.23 26.70 -4.86
CA GLU A 543 -3.75 25.85 -3.78
C GLU A 543 -2.66 25.36 -2.81
N LEU A 544 -1.40 25.38 -3.26
CA LEU A 544 -0.25 24.95 -2.47
C LEU A 544 0.12 25.98 -1.38
N SER A 545 -0.19 27.27 -1.58
CA SER A 545 0.12 28.36 -0.65
C SER A 545 -0.91 28.49 0.48
N THR A 546 -2.16 28.10 0.25
CA THR A 546 -3.25 28.19 1.24
C THR A 546 -3.21 27.04 2.24
N LEU A 547 -2.77 25.85 1.83
CA LEU A 547 -2.59 24.70 2.73
C LEU A 547 -1.31 24.82 3.59
N ASP A 548 -0.30 25.56 3.13
CA ASP A 548 0.86 25.96 3.94
C ASP A 548 0.42 26.86 5.12
N SER A 549 -0.74 27.53 5.04
CA SER A 549 -1.30 28.30 6.17
C SER A 549 -1.85 27.41 7.29
N LEU A 550 -2.42 26.24 6.95
CA LEU A 550 -2.79 25.20 7.93
C LEU A 550 -1.55 24.63 8.64
N ILE A 551 -0.46 24.43 7.91
CA ILE A 551 0.83 23.94 8.44
C ILE A 551 1.51 25.01 9.33
N ASN A 552 1.29 26.29 9.05
CA ASN A 552 1.85 27.40 9.84
C ASN A 552 1.13 27.61 11.19
N MET A 553 0.06 26.87 11.48
CA MET A 553 -0.58 26.81 12.80
C MET A 553 0.23 25.94 13.77
N ASN A 554 1.53 26.24 13.95
CA ASN A 554 2.31 25.68 15.08
C ASN A 554 1.87 26.37 16.38
N SER A 555 0.63 26.13 16.80
CA SER A 555 0.27 26.17 18.21
C SER A 555 0.74 24.85 18.82
N GLU A 556 1.36 24.85 19.99
CA GLU A 556 1.94 23.65 20.60
C GLU A 556 0.94 22.50 20.84
N SER A 557 -0.36 22.72 20.62
CA SER A 557 -1.46 21.77 20.84
C SER A 557 -2.15 21.25 19.57
N ILE A 558 -1.86 21.80 18.36
CA ILE A 558 -2.39 21.27 17.08
C ILE A 558 -1.23 20.78 16.22
N SER A 559 -1.32 19.53 15.74
CA SER A 559 -0.39 18.98 14.75
C SER A 559 -1.14 18.63 13.46
N VAL A 560 -0.57 18.99 12.30
CA VAL A 560 -1.19 18.74 11.00
C VAL A 560 -0.24 17.95 10.12
N ASN A 561 -0.69 16.77 9.68
CA ASN A 561 0.00 15.91 8.74
C ASN A 561 -0.75 15.89 7.41
N LYS A 562 -0.08 16.27 6.32
CA LYS A 562 -0.69 16.27 4.98
C LYS A 562 -0.49 14.92 4.28
N VAL A 563 -1.57 14.39 3.72
CA VAL A 563 -1.58 13.21 2.86
C VAL A 563 -2.40 13.50 1.62
N THR A 564 -1.84 13.33 0.43
CA THR A 564 -2.59 13.32 -0.83
C THR A 564 -2.90 11.87 -1.19
N VAL A 565 -4.13 11.54 -1.55
CA VAL A 565 -4.54 10.20 -2.01
C VAL A 565 -4.88 10.29 -3.49
N MET A 566 -4.23 9.48 -4.31
CA MET A 566 -4.59 9.33 -5.72
C MET A 566 -5.18 7.94 -5.94
N SER A 567 -6.49 7.85 -6.07
CA SER A 567 -7.21 6.60 -6.35
C SER A 567 -8.48 6.82 -7.17
N PRO A 568 -8.98 5.78 -7.87
CA PRO A 568 -10.29 5.83 -8.51
C PRO A 568 -11.41 6.08 -7.49
N TYR A 569 -12.44 6.85 -7.87
CA TYR A 569 -13.59 7.14 -6.99
C TYR A 569 -14.26 5.88 -6.42
N SER A 570 -14.25 4.78 -7.18
CA SER A 570 -14.84 3.51 -6.74
C SER A 570 -14.12 2.88 -5.55
N THR A 571 -12.81 3.11 -5.36
CA THR A 571 -12.02 2.50 -4.29
C THR A 571 -11.50 3.53 -3.27
N MET A 572 -11.76 4.81 -3.50
CA MET A 572 -11.26 5.92 -2.68
C MET A 572 -11.71 5.83 -1.21
N TYR A 573 -12.91 5.32 -0.95
CA TYR A 573 -13.40 5.09 0.41
C TYR A 573 -12.57 4.04 1.17
N GLU A 574 -12.05 3.02 0.47
CA GLU A 574 -11.19 2.01 1.09
C GLU A 574 -9.90 2.65 1.58
N ASP A 575 -9.31 3.56 0.79
CA ASP A 575 -8.10 4.28 1.18
C ASP A 575 -8.36 5.19 2.38
N ILE A 576 -9.49 5.90 2.42
CA ILE A 576 -9.88 6.74 3.57
C ILE A 576 -10.04 5.87 4.83
N CYS A 577 -10.77 4.76 4.75
CA CYS A 577 -10.99 3.87 5.88
C CYS A 577 -9.71 3.17 6.34
N ASN A 578 -8.87 2.71 5.40
CA ASN A 578 -7.58 2.11 5.71
C ASN A 578 -6.64 3.12 6.37
N LEU A 579 -6.64 4.37 5.91
CA LEU A 579 -5.84 5.44 6.50
C LEU A 579 -6.37 5.80 7.90
N ALA A 580 -7.69 5.78 8.10
CA ALA A 580 -8.32 5.97 9.39
C ALA A 580 -7.91 4.87 10.39
N ASP A 581 -7.92 3.60 9.96
CA ASP A 581 -7.44 2.47 10.75
C ASP A 581 -5.93 2.56 11.04
N GLU A 582 -5.10 2.87 10.03
CA GLU A 582 -3.64 2.97 10.17
C GLU A 582 -3.23 4.05 11.19
N LYS A 583 -3.92 5.18 11.19
CA LYS A 583 -3.64 6.32 12.08
C LYS A 583 -4.45 6.28 13.39
N CYS A 584 -5.27 5.25 13.59
CA CYS A 584 -6.26 5.14 14.68
C CYS A 584 -7.05 6.44 14.86
N ILE A 585 -7.64 6.93 13.77
CA ILE A 585 -8.45 8.14 13.75
C ILE A 585 -9.71 7.93 14.60
N THR A 586 -10.07 8.93 15.40
CA THR A 586 -11.28 8.92 16.23
C THR A 586 -12.46 9.56 15.51
N LEU A 587 -12.20 10.55 14.65
CA LEU A 587 -13.22 11.26 13.88
C LEU A 587 -12.78 11.43 12.41
N ILE A 588 -13.56 10.89 11.47
CA ILE A 588 -13.43 11.22 10.05
C ILE A 588 -14.36 12.39 9.74
N LEU A 589 -13.81 13.50 9.28
CA LEU A 589 -14.54 14.69 8.87
C LEU A 589 -14.62 14.74 7.33
N ILE A 590 -15.83 14.57 6.79
CA ILE A 590 -16.10 14.68 5.35
C ILE A 590 -16.93 15.93 5.05
N PRO A 591 -16.56 16.73 4.05
CA PRO A 591 -17.39 17.86 3.64
C PRO A 591 -18.61 17.36 2.85
N PHE A 592 -19.73 18.06 2.98
CA PHE A 592 -20.93 17.75 2.22
C PHE A 592 -20.75 18.04 0.72
N PHE A 593 -21.18 17.10 -0.13
CA PHE A 593 -20.90 17.12 -1.57
C PHE A 593 -21.61 18.28 -2.31
N LYS A 594 -22.77 18.73 -1.83
CA LYS A 594 -23.59 19.76 -2.49
C LYS A 594 -23.28 21.14 -1.89
N GLN A 595 -22.75 22.03 -2.72
CA GLN A 595 -22.54 23.43 -2.34
C GLN A 595 -23.85 24.21 -2.49
N ILE A 596 -24.32 24.84 -1.42
CA ILE A 596 -25.53 25.68 -1.42
C ILE A 596 -25.08 27.13 -1.17
N ASN A 597 -24.89 27.90 -2.24
CA ASN A 597 -24.57 29.32 -2.15
C ASN A 597 -25.87 30.14 -2.08
N TYR A 598 -26.29 30.55 -0.89
CA TYR A 598 -27.22 31.67 -0.73
C TYR A 598 -26.38 32.95 -0.60
N ILE A 599 -25.98 33.54 -1.73
CA ILE A 599 -25.38 34.87 -1.70
C ILE A 599 -26.50 35.87 -1.36
N GLY A 600 -26.31 36.62 -0.27
CA GLY A 600 -27.30 37.47 0.37
C GLY A 600 -28.13 38.33 -0.59
N ALA A 601 -29.45 38.13 -0.55
CA ALA A 601 -30.43 38.98 -1.20
C ALA A 601 -30.86 40.09 -0.23
N THR A 602 -29.98 41.03 0.09
CA THR A 602 -30.43 42.33 0.59
C THR A 602 -30.84 43.19 -0.61
N GLY A 603 -32.11 43.12 -0.99
CA GLY A 603 -32.74 44.12 -1.86
C GLY A 603 -33.27 43.60 -3.20
N VAL A 604 -34.60 43.69 -3.33
CA VAL A 604 -35.41 43.73 -4.56
C VAL A 604 -35.37 42.48 -5.45
N GLY A 605 -36.56 41.92 -5.66
CA GLY A 605 -36.77 40.64 -6.32
C GLY A 605 -36.19 40.55 -7.73
N SER A 606 -35.62 39.38 -8.03
CA SER A 606 -35.83 38.77 -9.33
C SER A 606 -35.74 37.26 -9.21
N VAL A 607 -36.69 36.57 -9.82
CA VAL A 607 -36.70 35.13 -10.07
C VAL A 607 -35.48 34.70 -10.93
N ALA A 608 -34.73 35.67 -11.48
CA ALA A 608 -33.57 35.45 -12.34
C ALA A 608 -32.27 35.09 -11.58
N ALA A 609 -32.07 35.51 -10.32
CA ALA A 609 -30.84 35.20 -9.59
C ALA A 609 -30.77 33.71 -9.14
N VAL A 610 -31.92 33.13 -8.79
CA VAL A 610 -32.04 31.70 -8.47
C VAL A 610 -31.88 30.84 -9.75
N ALA A 611 -32.40 31.31 -10.89
CA ALA A 611 -32.19 30.66 -12.19
C ALA A 611 -30.74 30.78 -12.69
N ALA A 612 -30.03 31.86 -12.39
CA ALA A 612 -28.64 32.05 -12.78
C ALA A 612 -27.66 31.17 -11.97
N ALA A 613 -27.93 30.93 -10.67
CA ALA A 613 -27.16 29.98 -9.87
C ALA A 613 -27.41 28.52 -10.29
N ALA A 614 -28.60 28.21 -10.83
CA ALA A 614 -28.95 26.89 -11.35
C ALA A 614 -28.41 26.61 -12.76
N ASN A 615 -28.11 27.64 -13.57
CA ASN A 615 -27.71 27.50 -14.97
C ASN A 615 -26.18 27.58 -15.23
N VAL A 616 -25.34 27.57 -14.19
CA VAL A 616 -23.87 27.65 -14.33
C VAL A 616 -23.14 26.34 -13.99
N SER A 617 -23.85 25.22 -13.78
CA SER A 617 -23.20 23.90 -13.72
C SER A 617 -22.84 23.43 -15.14
N SER A 618 -21.59 23.68 -15.55
CA SER A 618 -20.98 22.95 -16.67
C SER A 618 -21.08 21.44 -16.38
N SER A 619 -21.45 20.65 -17.39
CA SER A 619 -21.67 19.18 -17.33
C SER A 619 -20.53 18.36 -16.70
N THR A 620 -19.32 18.92 -16.59
CA THR A 620 -18.16 18.33 -15.88
C THR A 620 -18.24 18.43 -14.36
N GLN A 621 -18.92 19.44 -13.80
CA GLN A 621 -19.02 19.66 -12.36
C GLN A 621 -20.10 18.78 -11.70
N GLU A 622 -21.17 18.45 -12.43
CA GLU A 622 -22.21 17.52 -11.97
C GLU A 622 -21.67 16.09 -11.81
N ASN A 623 -20.84 15.63 -12.75
CA ASN A 623 -20.21 14.31 -12.68
C ASN A 623 -19.32 14.15 -11.43
N ASN A 624 -18.55 15.18 -11.07
CA ASN A 624 -17.69 15.15 -9.87
C ASN A 624 -18.50 15.13 -8.57
N HIS A 625 -19.63 15.86 -8.49
CA HIS A 625 -20.49 15.83 -7.30
C HIS A 625 -21.14 14.45 -7.09
N HIS A 626 -21.58 13.78 -8.16
CA HIS A 626 -22.12 12.42 -8.08
C HIS A 626 -21.06 11.41 -7.62
N ALA A 627 -19.83 11.53 -8.11
CA ALA A 627 -18.72 10.66 -7.71
C ALA A 627 -18.34 10.86 -6.23
N ILE A 628 -18.23 12.11 -5.76
CA ILE A 628 -17.92 12.42 -4.36
C ILE A 628 -19.05 11.95 -3.44
N ARG A 629 -20.32 12.10 -3.87
CA ARG A 629 -21.48 11.57 -3.13
C ARG A 629 -21.38 10.06 -2.93
N ALA A 630 -21.01 9.32 -3.98
CA ALA A 630 -20.81 7.87 -3.89
C ALA A 630 -19.68 7.50 -2.91
N VAL A 631 -18.57 8.26 -2.92
CA VAL A 631 -17.48 8.08 -1.94
C VAL A 631 -17.97 8.34 -0.52
N ASN A 632 -18.64 9.46 -0.26
CA ASN A 632 -19.17 9.81 1.06
C ASN A 632 -20.11 8.73 1.59
N LYS A 633 -21.01 8.22 0.76
CA LYS A 633 -21.90 7.11 1.12
C LYS A 633 -21.13 5.85 1.50
N ASN A 634 -20.14 5.45 0.69
CA ASN A 634 -19.32 4.27 0.97
C ASN A 634 -18.47 4.45 2.24
N VAL A 635 -18.01 5.67 2.55
CA VAL A 635 -17.33 5.97 3.83
C VAL A 635 -18.32 5.86 4.99
N LEU A 636 -19.54 6.40 4.86
CA LEU A 636 -20.59 6.31 5.89
C LEU A 636 -20.95 4.86 6.25
N ASP A 637 -20.90 3.96 5.28
CA ASP A 637 -21.25 2.55 5.47
C ASP A 637 -20.07 1.72 6.04
N ASN A 638 -18.83 2.09 5.76
CA ASN A 638 -17.64 1.26 6.06
C ASN A 638 -16.67 1.85 7.10
N ALA A 639 -16.90 3.07 7.62
CA ALA A 639 -15.91 3.71 8.47
C ALA A 639 -15.63 2.95 9.78
N PRO A 640 -14.35 2.88 10.20
CA PRO A 640 -13.95 2.20 11.43
C PRO A 640 -14.13 3.05 12.71
N CYS A 641 -14.62 4.29 12.61
CA CYS A 641 -14.75 5.25 13.70
C CYS A 641 -15.89 6.27 13.46
N THR A 642 -16.11 7.19 14.40
CA THR A 642 -17.13 8.24 14.29
C THR A 642 -16.92 9.09 13.02
N ILE A 643 -18.01 9.42 12.34
CA ILE A 643 -17.99 10.24 11.12
C ILE A 643 -18.71 11.56 11.40
N GLY A 644 -18.13 12.67 10.96
CA GLY A 644 -18.76 13.99 10.94
C GLY A 644 -18.92 14.45 9.49
N ILE A 645 -20.15 14.73 9.07
CA ILE A 645 -20.45 15.41 7.81
C ILE A 645 -20.53 16.91 8.10
N PHE A 646 -19.65 17.68 7.46
CA PHE A 646 -19.61 19.12 7.63
C PHE A 646 -20.26 19.84 6.46
N VAL A 647 -21.37 20.53 6.73
CA VAL A 647 -22.09 21.39 5.78
C VAL A 647 -21.68 22.83 6.05
N ASP A 648 -20.80 23.35 5.20
CA ASP A 648 -20.30 24.72 5.32
C ASP A 648 -21.24 25.72 4.63
N ARG A 649 -21.75 26.69 5.39
CA ARG A 649 -22.55 27.82 4.89
C ARG A 649 -21.86 29.18 5.04
N GLY A 650 -20.53 29.19 5.18
CA GLY A 650 -19.77 30.40 5.48
C GLY A 650 -19.29 30.45 6.93
N PHE A 651 -18.96 29.29 7.50
CA PHE A 651 -18.51 29.15 8.88
C PHE A 651 -17.34 30.10 9.17
N ILE A 652 -17.62 31.17 9.94
CA ILE A 652 -16.67 32.19 10.37
C ILE A 652 -15.97 32.92 9.20
N THR A 653 -16.53 32.87 7.98
CA THR A 653 -16.02 33.62 6.80
C THR A 653 -16.91 34.81 6.43
N GLY A 654 -18.10 34.92 7.01
CA GLY A 654 -19.08 35.97 6.74
C GLY A 654 -19.01 37.21 7.63
N THR A 655 -17.83 37.79 7.93
CA THR A 655 -17.68 39.22 8.32
C THR A 655 -16.21 39.62 8.40
N ILE A 656 -15.46 39.45 7.30
CA ILE A 656 -14.13 40.09 7.19
C ILE A 656 -14.35 41.51 6.68
N LYS A 657 -14.70 42.44 7.58
CA LYS A 657 -14.23 43.82 7.47
C LYS A 657 -12.86 43.85 8.12
N GLU A 658 -11.85 44.17 7.31
CA GLU A 658 -10.40 44.17 7.57
C GLU A 658 -9.88 45.03 8.73
N TYR A 659 -10.69 45.38 9.73
CA TYR A 659 -10.28 46.18 10.88
C TYR A 659 -10.77 45.52 12.18
N SER A 660 -9.99 44.55 12.69
CA SER A 660 -9.67 44.34 14.13
C SER A 660 -9.35 42.88 14.44
N ARG A 661 -8.06 42.52 14.43
CA ARG A 661 -7.54 41.23 14.95
C ARG A 661 -7.62 41.08 16.49
N HIS A 662 -8.42 41.89 17.17
CA HIS A 662 -8.44 41.99 18.64
C HIS A 662 -9.81 41.88 19.32
N HIS A 663 -10.91 41.67 18.59
CA HIS A 663 -12.18 41.28 19.22
C HIS A 663 -12.43 39.81 18.90
N MET A 664 -12.32 38.94 19.91
CA MET A 664 -12.62 37.52 19.74
C MET A 664 -14.12 37.35 19.47
N HIS A 665 -14.46 36.88 18.28
CA HIS A 665 -15.84 36.54 17.93
C HIS A 665 -16.32 35.46 18.89
N MET A 666 -17.46 35.69 19.54
CA MET A 666 -18.12 34.68 20.36
C MET A 666 -18.72 33.64 19.41
N LEU A 667 -18.32 32.38 19.54
CA LEU A 667 -18.86 31.27 18.74
C LEU A 667 -20.09 30.71 19.44
N ARG A 668 -21.25 30.74 18.78
CA ARG A 668 -22.51 30.24 19.35
C ARG A 668 -22.87 28.90 18.70
N VAL A 669 -22.87 27.84 19.51
CA VAL A 669 -23.09 26.46 19.08
C VAL A 669 -24.36 25.93 19.69
N ALA A 670 -25.24 25.35 18.88
CA ALA A 670 -26.44 24.66 19.34
C ALA A 670 -26.36 23.16 19.06
N VAL A 671 -26.60 22.34 20.09
CA VAL A 671 -26.69 20.88 19.99
C VAL A 671 -28.15 20.48 20.07
N LEU A 672 -28.66 19.88 19.00
CA LEU A 672 -30.02 19.33 18.95
C LEU A 672 -29.97 17.86 19.37
N PHE A 673 -30.58 17.52 20.49
CA PHE A 673 -30.58 16.17 21.06
C PHE A 673 -31.99 15.59 21.05
N VAL A 674 -32.25 14.67 20.14
CA VAL A 674 -33.53 13.93 20.03
C VAL A 674 -33.44 12.60 20.76
N GLY A 675 -32.29 11.93 20.70
CA GLY A 675 -32.00 10.64 21.34
C GLY A 675 -31.30 9.66 20.40
N GLY A 676 -30.46 8.80 20.98
CA GLY A 676 -29.72 7.76 20.27
C GLY A 676 -28.19 7.93 20.29
N PRO A 677 -27.46 6.95 19.72
CA PRO A 677 -25.99 6.92 19.76
C PRO A 677 -25.32 8.04 18.97
N ASP A 678 -25.92 8.48 17.87
CA ASP A 678 -25.40 9.57 17.04
C ASP A 678 -25.43 10.92 17.78
N ASP A 679 -26.53 11.21 18.47
CA ASP A 679 -26.69 12.43 19.28
C ASP A 679 -25.74 12.44 20.49
N ARG A 680 -25.43 11.25 21.05
CA ARG A 680 -24.41 11.10 22.09
C ARG A 680 -23.01 11.47 21.59
N GLU A 681 -22.63 11.08 20.38
CA GLU A 681 -21.36 11.48 19.76
C GLU A 681 -21.32 13.00 19.47
N ALA A 682 -22.43 13.56 18.99
CA ALA A 682 -22.59 15.01 18.81
C ALA A 682 -22.36 15.78 20.12
N LEU A 683 -23.01 15.33 21.21
CA LEU A 683 -22.83 15.93 22.53
C LEU A 683 -21.41 15.71 23.08
N ALA A 684 -20.81 14.54 22.87
CA ALA A 684 -19.44 14.23 23.28
C ALA A 684 -18.43 15.15 22.60
N TYR A 685 -18.64 15.49 21.33
CA TYR A 685 -17.81 16.43 20.62
C TYR A 685 -18.02 17.87 21.11
N ALA A 686 -19.28 18.31 21.26
CA ALA A 686 -19.62 19.64 21.77
C ALA A 686 -19.08 19.89 23.19
N LYS A 687 -19.04 18.84 24.03
CA LYS A 687 -18.42 18.86 25.36
C LYS A 687 -16.96 19.35 25.34
N ARG A 688 -16.21 19.05 24.27
CA ARG A 688 -14.82 19.51 24.13
C ARG A 688 -14.71 21.01 23.86
N MET A 689 -15.75 21.62 23.26
CA MET A 689 -15.75 23.02 22.88
C MET A 689 -16.05 23.97 24.05
N PHE A 690 -16.88 23.57 25.02
CA PHE A 690 -17.38 24.51 26.04
C PHE A 690 -16.34 24.98 27.06
N ILE A 691 -15.20 24.27 27.19
CA ILE A 691 -14.11 24.69 28.06
C ILE A 691 -13.53 26.04 27.58
N ARG A 692 -13.74 26.41 26.31
CA ARG A 692 -13.32 27.70 25.77
C ARG A 692 -14.29 28.82 26.23
N PRO A 693 -13.80 29.91 26.83
CA PRO A 693 -14.67 30.98 27.35
C PRO A 693 -15.40 31.78 26.26
N ASN A 694 -14.95 31.70 25.00
CA ASN A 694 -15.58 32.39 23.87
C ASN A 694 -16.58 31.52 23.12
N VAL A 695 -16.85 30.30 23.59
CA VAL A 695 -17.85 29.41 22.99
C VAL A 695 -19.08 29.41 23.87
N HIS A 696 -20.22 29.84 23.35
CA HIS A 696 -21.51 29.65 23.99
C HIS A 696 -22.16 28.39 23.45
N LEU A 697 -22.40 27.42 24.32
CA LEU A 697 -22.99 26.15 23.97
C LEU A 697 -24.42 26.08 24.49
N MET A 698 -25.40 25.91 23.60
CA MET A 698 -26.78 25.59 23.96
C MET A 698 -27.10 24.13 23.62
N VAL A 699 -27.49 23.35 24.61
CA VAL A 699 -27.96 21.97 24.41
C VAL A 699 -29.47 21.95 24.56
N ILE A 700 -30.18 21.57 23.49
CA ILE A 700 -31.63 21.45 23.47
C ILE A 700 -32.00 19.98 23.39
N ARG A 701 -32.60 19.46 24.45
CA ARG A 701 -33.16 18.10 24.48
C ARG A 701 -34.63 18.13 24.12
N PHE A 702 -35.00 17.37 23.10
CA PHE A 702 -36.40 17.13 22.75
C PHE A 702 -36.89 15.86 23.43
N VAL A 703 -37.99 15.96 24.17
CA VAL A 703 -38.58 14.83 24.90
C VAL A 703 -39.99 14.59 24.39
N PRO A 704 -40.40 13.34 24.09
CA PRO A 704 -41.76 13.05 23.67
C PRO A 704 -42.76 13.42 24.78
N GLY A 705 -43.81 14.18 24.42
CA GLY A 705 -44.89 14.54 25.32
C GLY A 705 -45.96 13.45 25.47
N PRO A 706 -46.95 13.64 26.37
CA PRO A 706 -47.97 12.64 26.66
C PRO A 706 -48.92 12.35 25.48
N ASP A 707 -49.03 13.27 24.52
CA ASP A 707 -49.84 13.13 23.31
C ASP A 707 -49.00 12.70 22.09
N ALA A 708 -47.73 12.36 22.29
CA ALA A 708 -46.91 11.78 21.23
C ALA A 708 -47.52 10.45 20.81
N VAL A 709 -47.82 10.31 19.51
CA VAL A 709 -48.38 9.07 18.98
C VAL A 709 -47.35 7.96 19.20
N ASP A 710 -47.65 7.01 20.10
CA ASP A 710 -46.96 5.74 20.09
C ASP A 710 -47.13 5.17 18.69
N VAL A 711 -46.02 5.03 17.96
CA VAL A 711 -46.02 4.38 16.66
C VAL A 711 -46.60 2.99 16.88
N ASN A 712 -47.89 2.84 16.59
CA ASN A 712 -48.61 1.59 16.75
C ASN A 712 -47.98 0.63 15.73
N PRO A 713 -47.35 -0.47 16.16
CA PRO A 713 -46.63 -1.39 15.29
C PRO A 713 -47.58 -2.33 14.53
N ILE A 714 -48.78 -1.86 14.19
CA ILE A 714 -49.82 -2.63 13.48
C ILE A 714 -49.68 -2.46 11.95
N GLU A 715 -48.84 -1.53 11.47
CA GLU A 715 -48.63 -1.30 10.03
C GLU A 715 -47.47 -2.12 9.41
N PHE A 716 -46.89 -3.09 10.14
CA PHE A 716 -45.88 -4.02 9.60
C PHE A 716 -46.47 -5.42 9.47
N PRO A 717 -46.89 -5.88 8.27
CA PRO A 717 -47.62 -7.15 8.13
C PRO A 717 -46.76 -8.41 8.36
N ASP A 718 -45.43 -8.31 8.49
CA ASP A 718 -44.51 -9.47 8.37
C ASP A 718 -43.33 -9.48 9.39
N VAL A 719 -43.54 -9.20 10.69
CA VAL A 719 -42.45 -9.24 11.68
C VAL A 719 -42.75 -10.14 12.88
N ASP A 720 -41.81 -11.06 13.15
CA ASP A 720 -41.77 -11.97 14.31
C ASP A 720 -41.93 -11.24 15.65
N MET A 721 -42.82 -11.72 16.53
CA MET A 721 -43.11 -11.14 17.86
C MET A 721 -41.87 -11.04 18.77
N ASP A 722 -40.90 -11.94 18.60
CA ASP A 722 -39.65 -11.96 19.38
C ASP A 722 -38.71 -10.80 18.99
N ASN A 723 -38.64 -10.45 17.70
CA ASN A 723 -37.87 -9.29 17.22
C ASN A 723 -38.48 -7.97 17.70
N MET A 724 -39.79 -7.92 17.86
CA MET A 724 -40.51 -6.76 18.34
C MET A 724 -40.24 -6.47 19.83
N MET A 725 -40.27 -7.49 20.68
CA MET A 725 -39.90 -7.36 22.10
C MET A 725 -38.43 -6.98 22.29
N ALA A 726 -37.54 -7.46 21.43
CA ALA A 726 -36.13 -7.08 21.43
C ALA A 726 -35.94 -5.60 21.04
N ALA A 727 -36.67 -5.10 20.03
CA ALA A 727 -36.61 -3.71 19.59
C ALA A 727 -37.11 -2.71 20.67
N ILE A 728 -38.20 -3.05 21.37
CA ILE A 728 -38.73 -2.22 22.47
C ILE A 728 -37.73 -2.14 23.62
N LYS A 729 -37.17 -3.29 24.05
CA LYS A 729 -36.14 -3.32 25.10
C LYS A 729 -34.88 -2.54 24.71
N ALA A 730 -34.44 -2.65 23.46
CA ALA A 730 -33.29 -1.91 22.96
C ALA A 730 -33.54 -0.40 22.99
N SER A 731 -34.71 0.06 22.57
CA SER A 731 -35.09 1.48 22.59
C SER A 731 -35.15 2.04 24.03
N GLU A 732 -35.73 1.30 24.97
CA GLU A 732 -35.78 1.71 26.37
C GLU A 732 -34.38 1.76 27.01
N GLN A 733 -33.53 0.78 26.70
CA GLN A 733 -32.14 0.76 27.13
C GLN A 733 -31.34 1.95 26.57
N GLU A 734 -31.52 2.30 25.30
CA GLU A 734 -30.91 3.49 24.71
C GLU A 734 -31.36 4.78 25.43
N ARG A 735 -32.66 4.91 25.73
CA ARG A 735 -33.20 6.07 26.46
C ARG A 735 -32.63 6.20 27.88
N MET A 736 -32.38 5.09 28.56
CA MET A 736 -31.70 5.08 29.87
C MET A 736 -30.24 5.55 29.74
N ILE A 737 -29.52 5.07 28.72
CA ILE A 737 -28.14 5.49 28.45
C ILE A 737 -28.09 6.98 28.13
N ASP A 738 -28.97 7.48 27.26
CA ASP A 738 -29.06 8.90 26.90
C ASP A 738 -29.31 9.78 28.12
N THR A 739 -30.24 9.36 28.99
CA THR A 739 -30.56 10.10 30.22
C THR A 739 -29.36 10.13 31.18
N SER A 740 -28.66 9.00 31.34
CA SER A 740 -27.46 8.94 32.19
C SER A 740 -26.33 9.84 31.66
N TYR A 741 -26.13 9.87 30.33
CA TYR A 741 -25.10 10.66 29.68
C TYR A 741 -25.38 12.16 29.77
N LEU A 742 -26.65 12.57 29.59
CA LEU A 742 -27.09 13.95 29.76
C LEU A 742 -26.99 14.43 31.22
N ILE A 743 -27.30 13.59 32.20
CA ILE A 743 -27.10 13.91 33.62
C ILE A 743 -25.61 14.16 33.90
N GLN A 744 -24.74 13.28 33.40
CA GLN A 744 -23.30 13.48 33.54
C GLN A 744 -22.85 14.80 32.89
N PHE A 745 -23.32 15.09 31.68
CA PHE A 745 -23.03 16.37 31.01
C PHE A 745 -23.50 17.57 31.85
N LYS A 746 -24.71 17.54 32.39
CA LYS A 746 -25.24 18.61 33.25
C LYS A 746 -24.36 18.85 34.46
N ILE A 747 -23.92 17.79 35.14
CA ILE A 747 -23.05 17.88 36.32
C ILE A 747 -21.73 18.57 35.97
N GLU A 748 -21.11 18.19 34.85
CA GLU A 748 -19.85 18.78 34.41
C GLU A 748 -20.00 20.21 33.87
N ALA A 749 -21.16 20.56 33.32
CA ALA A 749 -21.46 21.88 32.80
C ALA A 749 -21.77 22.92 33.90
N VAL A 750 -22.06 22.52 35.14
CA VAL A 750 -22.42 23.44 36.25
C VAL A 750 -21.36 24.51 36.48
N ASP A 751 -20.09 24.18 36.28
CA ASP A 751 -18.96 25.09 36.51
C ASP A 751 -18.80 26.15 35.41
N TYR A 752 -19.56 26.05 34.31
CA TYR A 752 -19.38 26.82 33.08
C TYR A 752 -20.59 27.70 32.75
N LYS A 753 -20.43 29.03 32.91
CA LYS A 753 -21.51 30.02 32.66
C LYS A 753 -21.91 30.17 31.18
N ASN A 754 -21.07 29.68 30.27
CA ASN A 754 -21.24 29.72 28.83
C ASN A 754 -22.00 28.50 28.28
N VAL A 755 -22.47 27.59 29.13
CA VAL A 755 -23.27 26.43 28.75
C VAL A 755 -24.70 26.59 29.24
N HIS A 756 -25.65 26.46 28.32
CA HIS A 756 -27.08 26.47 28.60
C HIS A 756 -27.71 25.16 28.20
N TYR A 757 -28.66 24.69 29.00
CA TYR A 757 -29.38 23.44 28.77
C TYR A 757 -30.88 23.70 28.86
N VAL A 758 -31.62 23.28 27.83
CA VAL A 758 -33.07 23.43 27.74
C VAL A 758 -33.71 22.08 27.37
N GLU A 759 -34.84 21.77 28.00
CA GLU A 759 -35.67 20.61 27.70
C GLU A 759 -37.00 21.09 27.12
N ASN A 760 -37.29 20.66 25.88
CA ASN A 760 -38.51 21.00 25.17
C ASN A 760 -39.34 19.73 24.97
N VAL A 761 -40.61 19.80 25.35
CA VAL A 761 -41.55 18.69 25.18
C VAL A 761 -42.21 18.80 23.80
N VAL A 762 -42.14 17.74 23.01
CA VAL A 762 -42.60 17.72 21.63
C VAL A 762 -43.44 16.48 21.37
N ASN A 763 -44.56 16.63 20.66
CA ASN A 763 -45.46 15.50 20.38
C ASN A 763 -45.21 14.86 19.00
N ASN A 764 -44.95 15.67 17.96
CA ASN A 764 -44.80 15.22 16.57
C ASN A 764 -43.66 15.96 15.85
N ALA A 765 -43.28 15.45 14.66
CA ALA A 765 -42.27 16.06 13.78
C ALA A 765 -42.57 17.53 13.41
N GLU A 766 -43.84 17.89 13.20
CA GLU A 766 -44.23 19.28 12.91
C GLU A 766 -43.95 20.20 14.10
N HIS A 767 -44.33 19.78 15.30
CA HIS A 767 -44.07 20.53 16.53
C HIS A 767 -42.56 20.63 16.82
N LEU A 768 -41.78 19.61 16.46
CA LEU A 768 -40.31 19.66 16.54
C LEU A 768 -39.76 20.79 15.67
N MET A 769 -40.24 20.88 14.42
CA MET A 769 -39.81 21.90 13.49
C MET A 769 -40.31 23.30 13.87
N GLU A 770 -41.50 23.43 14.45
CA GLU A 770 -41.98 24.70 15.00
C GLU A 770 -41.11 25.17 16.16
N GLU A 771 -40.71 24.27 17.06
CA GLU A 771 -39.86 24.60 18.19
C GLU A 771 -38.44 25.01 17.75
N ILE A 772 -37.89 24.34 16.73
CA ILE A 772 -36.62 24.76 16.13
C ILE A 772 -36.77 26.11 15.41
N LYS A 773 -37.93 26.38 14.77
CA LYS A 773 -38.19 27.67 14.10
C LYS A 773 -38.36 28.84 15.07
N LYS A 774 -38.74 28.60 16.33
CA LYS A 774 -38.76 29.65 17.37
C LYS A 774 -37.36 30.11 17.74
N MET A 775 -36.32 29.33 17.45
CA MET A 775 -34.94 29.70 17.69
C MET A 775 -34.49 30.62 16.55
N GLU A 776 -34.20 31.90 16.82
CA GLU A 776 -33.70 32.79 15.78
C GLU A 776 -32.38 32.23 15.21
N PRO A 777 -32.29 31.92 13.91
CA PRO A 777 -31.14 31.23 13.32
C PRO A 777 -29.91 32.14 13.28
N ASP A 778 -30.11 33.45 13.26
CA ASP A 778 -29.05 34.47 13.34
C ASP A 778 -28.32 34.46 14.70
N ASP A 779 -28.87 33.77 15.71
CA ASP A 779 -28.23 33.62 17.02
C ASP A 779 -27.21 32.47 17.08
N TYR A 780 -27.06 31.64 16.04
CA TYR A 780 -26.17 30.48 16.06
C TYR A 780 -25.26 30.41 14.83
N ASP A 781 -23.97 30.12 15.06
CA ASP A 781 -22.99 29.94 13.99
C ASP A 781 -22.89 28.48 13.52
N LEU A 782 -23.20 27.52 14.42
CA LEU A 782 -23.06 26.08 14.18
C LEU A 782 -24.16 25.28 14.89
N PHE A 783 -24.87 24.45 14.12
CA PHE A 783 -25.69 23.37 14.66
C PHE A 783 -24.92 22.04 14.64
N VAL A 784 -24.93 21.33 15.77
CA VAL A 784 -24.38 19.97 15.88
C VAL A 784 -25.53 19.02 16.19
N LEU A 785 -25.71 17.98 15.37
CA LEU A 785 -26.78 17.00 15.52
C LEU A 785 -26.30 15.60 15.14
N GLY A 786 -26.94 14.56 15.67
CA GLY A 786 -26.74 13.20 15.19
C GLY A 786 -27.52 12.94 13.89
N ARG A 787 -27.03 12.00 13.08
CA ARG A 787 -27.68 11.60 11.83
C ARG A 787 -29.02 10.91 12.09
N GLY A 788 -29.12 10.05 13.12
CA GLY A 788 -30.39 9.45 13.56
C GLY A 788 -31.06 8.54 12.52
N ASP A 789 -30.29 8.03 11.56
CA ASP A 789 -30.80 7.19 10.45
C ASP A 789 -31.12 5.77 10.93
N LYS A 790 -30.30 5.26 11.86
CA LYS A 790 -30.40 3.89 12.39
C LYS A 790 -31.34 3.75 13.60
N SER A 791 -31.71 4.84 14.27
CA SER A 791 -32.65 4.85 15.39
C SER A 791 -34.02 5.37 14.92
N VAL A 792 -35.08 4.58 15.10
CA VAL A 792 -36.45 5.01 14.81
C VAL A 792 -36.94 5.86 15.97
N SER A 793 -36.75 7.18 15.89
CA SER A 793 -37.33 8.11 16.85
C SER A 793 -38.75 8.50 16.44
N GLN A 794 -39.68 8.42 17.38
CA GLN A 794 -41.09 8.84 17.19
C GLN A 794 -41.18 10.31 16.69
N LEU A 795 -40.23 11.15 17.11
CA LEU A 795 -40.21 12.59 16.80
C LEU A 795 -39.70 12.92 15.39
N THR A 796 -38.98 12.00 14.73
CA THR A 796 -38.41 12.22 13.39
C THR A 796 -39.04 11.34 12.31
N TYR A 797 -39.99 10.46 12.68
CA TYR A 797 -40.65 9.53 11.76
C TYR A 797 -41.29 10.23 10.56
N GLY A 798 -42.12 11.27 10.80
CA GLY A 798 -42.78 12.02 9.74
C GLY A 798 -41.84 12.79 8.81
N LEU A 799 -40.58 13.02 9.20
CA LEU A 799 -39.57 13.65 8.34
C LEU A 799 -38.92 12.68 7.37
N ARG A 800 -39.05 11.35 7.60
CA ARG A 800 -38.40 10.33 6.76
C ARG A 800 -39.05 10.17 5.39
N GLU A 801 -40.33 10.51 5.26
CA GLU A 801 -41.06 10.40 3.99
C GLU A 801 -40.58 11.42 2.93
N TRP A 802 -39.86 12.47 3.34
CA TRP A 802 -39.51 13.63 2.51
C TRP A 802 -37.99 13.90 2.50
N ILE A 803 -37.15 12.85 2.36
CA ILE A 803 -35.68 12.97 2.36
C ILE A 803 -35.12 13.03 0.92
N ASP A 804 -34.41 14.10 0.60
CA ASP A 804 -33.64 14.29 -0.64
C ASP A 804 -32.20 13.76 -0.49
N CYS A 805 -31.56 14.01 0.66
CA CYS A 805 -30.18 13.63 0.94
C CYS A 805 -30.10 12.68 2.16
N PRO A 806 -30.18 11.34 1.97
CA PRO A 806 -30.19 10.38 3.08
C PRO A 806 -28.90 10.37 3.91
N GLU A 807 -27.79 10.86 3.35
CA GLU A 807 -26.51 11.02 4.04
C GLU A 807 -26.62 11.92 5.29
N LEU A 808 -27.53 12.89 5.30
CA LEU A 808 -27.71 13.85 6.40
C LEU A 808 -28.69 13.38 7.48
N GLY A 809 -29.45 12.30 7.21
CA GLY A 809 -30.54 11.85 8.08
C GLY A 809 -31.79 12.76 8.03
N PRO A 810 -32.91 12.33 8.63
CA PRO A 810 -34.21 13.00 8.51
C PRO A 810 -34.20 14.45 9.01
N LEU A 811 -33.63 14.69 10.19
CA LEU A 811 -33.58 16.03 10.77
C LEU A 811 -32.56 16.92 10.06
N GLY A 812 -31.38 16.37 9.75
CA GLY A 812 -30.32 17.10 9.05
C GLY A 812 -30.72 17.54 7.66
N ASP A 813 -31.36 16.67 6.88
CA ASP A 813 -31.82 17.00 5.53
C ASP A 813 -32.93 18.07 5.54
N THR A 814 -33.89 17.97 6.47
CA THR A 814 -34.96 18.97 6.61
C THR A 814 -34.39 20.35 6.99
N LEU A 815 -33.42 20.39 7.91
CA LEU A 815 -32.79 21.65 8.34
C LEU A 815 -31.88 22.24 7.27
N VAL A 816 -31.12 21.41 6.55
CA VAL A 816 -30.25 21.88 5.47
C VAL A 816 -31.07 22.29 4.24
N SER A 817 -32.17 21.63 3.91
CA SER A 817 -33.02 22.05 2.79
C SER A 817 -33.83 23.34 3.09
N SER A 818 -34.08 23.64 4.37
CA SER A 818 -34.83 24.81 4.79
C SER A 818 -34.11 26.13 4.50
N ARG A 819 -34.87 27.14 4.04
CA ARG A 819 -34.42 28.53 3.91
C ARG A 819 -34.20 29.24 5.25
N PHE A 820 -34.79 28.69 6.32
CA PHE A 820 -34.71 29.26 7.66
C PHE A 820 -33.26 29.32 8.18
N THR A 821 -32.45 28.31 7.85
CA THR A 821 -31.08 28.15 8.35
C THR A 821 -30.03 28.53 7.31
N ALA A 822 -30.37 29.44 6.38
CA ALA A 822 -29.57 29.71 5.19
C ALA A 822 -28.13 30.17 5.50
N GLU A 823 -27.88 30.75 6.68
CA GLU A 823 -26.56 31.28 7.07
C GLU A 823 -25.83 30.42 8.12
N VAL A 824 -26.47 29.35 8.64
CA VAL A 824 -25.90 28.53 9.72
C VAL A 824 -25.18 27.29 9.17
N SER A 825 -24.00 26.97 9.71
CA SER A 825 -23.28 25.75 9.32
C SER A 825 -23.73 24.54 10.15
N PHE A 826 -23.57 23.33 9.61
CA PHE A 826 -24.01 22.10 10.29
C PHE A 826 -22.89 21.08 10.41
N LEU A 827 -22.82 20.42 11.57
CA LEU A 827 -22.03 19.22 11.79
C LEU A 827 -22.98 18.07 12.14
N ILE A 828 -23.06 17.09 11.24
CA ILE A 828 -23.90 15.90 11.42
C ILE A 828 -23.01 14.74 11.78
N MET A 829 -23.25 14.13 12.94
CA MET A 829 -22.41 13.10 13.52
C MET A 829 -23.05 11.72 13.36
N GLN A 830 -22.25 10.72 13.04
CA GLN A 830 -22.65 9.31 12.99
C GLN A 830 -21.72 8.49 13.87
N HIS A 831 -22.32 7.73 14.78
CA HIS A 831 -21.63 6.80 15.67
C HIS A 831 -21.14 5.56 14.92
N HIS A 832 -19.98 5.05 15.32
CA HIS A 832 -19.45 3.79 14.81
C HIS A 832 -20.19 2.60 15.43
N THR A 833 -21.09 2.00 14.67
CA THR A 833 -21.62 0.66 14.99
C THR A 833 -20.59 -0.36 14.53
N GLY A 834 -19.91 -1.05 15.47
CA GLY A 834 -18.92 -2.08 15.13
C GLY A 834 -19.44 -3.04 14.05
N ILE A 835 -18.59 -3.37 13.07
CA ILE A 835 -18.93 -4.30 11.99
C ILE A 835 -19.40 -5.62 12.61
N GLY A 836 -20.60 -6.04 12.23
CA GLY A 836 -21.40 -7.10 12.82
C GLY A 836 -20.62 -8.29 13.40
N ILE A 837 -20.65 -8.39 14.72
CA ILE A 837 -20.88 -9.69 15.36
C ILE A 837 -22.39 -9.70 15.56
N GLU A 838 -23.08 -10.56 14.82
CA GLU A 838 -24.49 -10.88 15.06
C GLU A 838 -24.70 -11.06 16.56
N ALA A 839 -25.81 -10.54 17.08
CA ALA A 839 -26.24 -10.73 18.45
C ALA A 839 -26.44 -12.23 18.73
N GLY A 840 -25.34 -12.90 19.10
CA GLY A 840 -25.27 -14.27 19.54
C GLY A 840 -24.11 -14.33 20.54
N ASP A 841 -24.46 -14.53 21.81
CA ASP A 841 -23.57 -14.66 22.96
C ASP A 841 -22.69 -13.46 23.32
N SER A 842 -23.29 -12.51 24.03
CA SER A 842 -22.55 -11.64 24.95
C SER A 842 -23.01 -11.86 26.40
N ASP A 843 -22.85 -13.08 26.89
CA ASP A 843 -22.84 -13.36 28.33
C ASP A 843 -21.41 -13.09 28.85
N TYR A 844 -21.13 -11.84 29.21
CA TYR A 844 -19.96 -11.50 30.01
C TYR A 844 -20.42 -10.74 31.26
N THR A 845 -20.82 -11.54 32.23
CA THR A 845 -20.97 -11.16 33.64
C THR A 845 -19.75 -10.39 34.14
N LEU A 846 -20.02 -9.18 34.63
CA LEU A 846 -19.12 -8.39 35.48
C LEU A 846 -18.72 -9.20 36.73
N THR A 847 -17.58 -9.88 36.70
CA THR A 847 -16.95 -10.33 37.95
C THR A 847 -16.26 -9.15 38.61
N ALA A 848 -16.97 -8.52 39.54
CA ALA A 848 -16.41 -7.63 40.54
C ALA A 848 -15.33 -8.39 41.35
N ARG A 849 -14.05 -8.04 41.16
CA ARG A 849 -13.00 -8.41 42.10
C ARG A 849 -13.14 -7.52 43.34
N ASN A 850 -13.82 -8.05 44.34
CA ASN A 850 -13.85 -7.55 45.70
C ASN A 850 -12.41 -7.42 46.22
N TRP A 851 -11.98 -6.18 46.44
CA TRP A 851 -10.96 -5.83 47.41
C TRP A 851 -11.62 -5.75 48.79
N LYS A 852 -11.08 -6.47 49.77
CA LYS A 852 -11.13 -6.15 51.20
C LYS A 852 -10.34 -7.21 52.00
N PRO A 853 -9.76 -6.84 53.15
CA PRO A 853 -8.99 -5.64 53.46
C PRO A 853 -7.48 -5.84 53.26
#